data_AF-A0A286EFP2-F1
#
_entry.id   AF-A0A286EFP2-F1
#
_cell.length_a   1.000
_cell.length_b   1.000
_cell.length_c   1.000
_cell.angle_alpha   90.00
_cell.angle_beta   90.00
_cell.angle_gamma   90.00
#
_symmetry.space_group_name_H-M   'P 1'
#
loop_
_entity.id
_entity.type
_entity.pdbx_description
1 polymer ?
#
loop_
_entity_poly.entity_id
_entity_poly.type
_entity_poly.pdbx_seq_one_letter_code
_entity_poly.pdbx_strand_id
1 'polypeptide(L)'
;MKKTLYAPQPKFKHSLLYGLLILGFQTSHAGVVRDDVDYQQFRDFAENKGKFGVGVKDKPIPILGKNGETIGAILGNGIPMPDFSFADRNTAITSLIHPQYVASVAHIRDAEWGVIKNANVYEQILKQQQSNAPTFGGQNINPDVHHFSYHIVDRNDPLKYYDNNETDEKGVRSNSLKYDYNMPRLFKMVTEVAPIAISDIDENKDDYKDKNLFPELARLGSGNQALFTKGTKATDYTEHSTCSRIHQCISSGHKYLIGGVGFDIGEDDTPSIRHVKNLIAINAPVQDKPFSNFLLNGDSGSPFLIFDKQKNEWVLFATFSSYAYAVFQNRLALTKQSYFDEIRKDDIGISLDNQKNDENYRWANQNNGQNELKQSIISSSDGSVNLTLDVKIENDDTKNWQDENGLIATKQNQLNTTYTIIPKIKLLSEIREYFNHGKDLYIKGQKGTLQLQDSINQGAGGLYFETDFTVKSDNPDTTWLGAGVSVADGKTVDWQIKNPQNDRLSKIGKGTLHVSGSKDNLGDISVGDGTVILNQTNGQAFNQVGIVSGRPIVRLANDQQVKPENIYFGFRGGRLDVNGNNLTFNYIRNLDEGAMIVNHNASQAATITLKADAQNPNQAAFNGVFGETNPSHHNGKLNVVYAPENPSANQPFLLSGGMNLNGNLTVDSGNLLLSGRPTPHAYNHLDKIEPFQDNDWVNRTFSASQIVAQNNAKLTVGRNVAALNAHVAAQNNATVKIGFVNGETPVCVRSDYFGTTNCTTPNYNETVLNHIPSTKMTGDVTLSDKAALTLGKADWLGKAITSGKDTQIHLAANANWTMTANSSVGNLTLQDGAQITLNPNFTAGNSTQFNTLTVEGDLSGKGQFNYLSHIADNQGDKVVVKGLASGDYIFNVKDHGAEPQNAKDLVLMKLENSTQTADNLTVKLHNNHDSNKNHVDLGAWRYELGKNNQDFVLKGKKNPDSTLNTNTTNTSTPSTNTSIPSTNTSIPSTNTSIPSTNTKPVEQPKPVEQPKPVEQ
;
A
#
# COMPACT_ATOMS: atom_id res chain seq x y z
N MET A 1 31.36 -8.19 5.67
CA MET A 1 30.06 -8.88 5.86
C MET A 1 29.78 -9.69 4.60
N LYS A 2 29.77 -11.02 4.69
CA LYS A 2 29.64 -11.92 3.53
C LYS A 2 28.21 -11.87 3.00
N LYS A 3 28.04 -11.41 1.75
CA LYS A 3 26.81 -11.57 0.95
C LYS A 3 26.56 -13.05 0.74
N THR A 4 25.43 -13.55 1.23
CA THR A 4 24.96 -14.91 0.94
C THR A 4 24.34 -14.91 -0.46
N LEU A 5 25.04 -15.52 -1.42
CA LEU A 5 24.59 -15.70 -2.80
C LEU A 5 23.57 -16.86 -2.85
N TYR A 6 22.36 -16.61 -3.34
CA TYR A 6 21.39 -17.66 -3.65
C TYR A 6 21.74 -18.35 -4.97
N ALA A 7 21.63 -19.67 -4.99
CA ALA A 7 21.93 -20.52 -6.14
C ALA A 7 20.84 -20.43 -7.25
N PRO A 8 21.20 -20.55 -8.53
CA PRO A 8 20.27 -20.50 -9.65
C PRO A 8 19.46 -21.80 -9.82
N GLN A 9 18.17 -21.66 -10.13
CA GLN A 9 17.24 -22.74 -10.51
C GLN A 9 17.61 -23.38 -11.88
N PRO A 10 17.18 -24.62 -12.18
CA PRO A 10 17.70 -25.41 -13.30
C PRO A 10 17.22 -24.93 -14.66
N LYS A 11 18.17 -24.89 -15.61
CA LYS A 11 17.97 -24.48 -17.00
C LYS A 11 17.13 -25.51 -17.77
N PHE A 12 15.94 -25.13 -18.21
CA PHE A 12 15.25 -25.82 -19.31
C PHE A 12 16.03 -25.57 -20.62
N LYS A 13 16.53 -26.64 -21.25
CA LYS A 13 17.22 -26.59 -22.54
C LYS A 13 16.20 -26.30 -23.65
N HIS A 14 16.23 -25.09 -24.21
CA HIS A 14 15.64 -24.82 -25.51
C HIS A 14 16.72 -24.96 -26.58
N SER A 15 16.40 -25.72 -27.62
CA SER A 15 17.26 -26.05 -28.75
C SER A 15 17.69 -24.81 -29.53
N LEU A 16 18.98 -24.76 -29.87
CA LEU A 16 19.56 -23.89 -30.88
C LEU A 16 18.77 -24.01 -32.19
N LEU A 17 18.17 -22.92 -32.67
CA LEU A 17 18.27 -22.43 -34.04
C LEU A 17 17.56 -21.08 -34.12
N TYR A 18 18.32 -19.99 -34.24
CA TYR A 18 18.09 -18.88 -35.17
C TYR A 18 19.26 -17.90 -34.99
N GLY A 19 20.25 -18.08 -35.86
CA GLY A 19 21.35 -17.15 -36.03
C GLY A 19 20.94 -15.99 -36.94
N LEU A 20 21.48 -14.82 -36.59
CA LEU A 20 21.79 -13.67 -37.44
C LEU A 20 20.64 -13.07 -38.28
N LEU A 21 20.07 -11.97 -37.74
CA LEU A 21 19.94 -10.73 -38.51
C LEU A 21 20.17 -9.53 -37.58
N ILE A 22 21.45 -9.23 -37.32
CA ILE A 22 21.90 -7.94 -36.78
C ILE A 22 22.13 -7.06 -38.00
N LEU A 23 21.50 -5.87 -38.06
CA LEU A 23 22.05 -4.64 -38.64
C LEU A 23 21.03 -3.49 -38.50
N GLY A 24 21.40 -2.47 -37.72
CA GLY A 24 20.82 -1.13 -37.83
C GLY A 24 20.07 -0.53 -36.64
N PHE A 25 20.42 -0.82 -35.38
CA PHE A 25 20.00 0.03 -34.26
C PHE A 25 21.08 1.08 -34.00
N GLN A 26 20.76 2.35 -34.28
CA GLN A 26 21.60 3.46 -33.88
C GLN A 26 21.73 3.48 -32.36
N THR A 27 22.95 3.74 -31.90
CA THR A 27 23.35 3.84 -30.49
C THR A 27 22.62 5.01 -29.82
N SER A 28 22.01 4.78 -28.66
CA SER A 28 21.21 5.75 -27.90
C SER A 28 21.63 5.79 -26.42
N HIS A 29 21.54 6.96 -25.79
CA HIS A 29 22.32 7.33 -24.58
C HIS A 29 21.55 8.17 -23.53
N ALA A 30 22.10 8.30 -22.31
CA ALA A 30 21.49 8.10 -20.97
C ALA A 30 20.68 9.14 -20.14
N GLY A 31 21.01 9.33 -18.87
CA GLY A 31 20.23 9.93 -17.80
C GLY A 31 21.10 9.68 -16.57
N VAL A 32 21.60 10.75 -15.96
CA VAL A 32 22.90 10.76 -15.29
C VAL A 32 22.72 11.09 -13.80
N VAL A 33 23.20 10.20 -12.94
CA VAL A 33 23.21 10.36 -11.48
C VAL A 33 24.62 10.21 -10.91
N ARG A 34 24.87 10.78 -9.73
CA ARG A 34 26.16 10.66 -9.02
C ARG A 34 26.46 9.22 -8.59
N ASP A 35 27.74 8.86 -8.57
CA ASP A 35 28.22 7.50 -8.28
C ASP A 35 28.54 7.22 -6.80
N ASP A 36 28.42 8.19 -5.90
CA ASP A 36 28.68 8.08 -4.46
C ASP A 36 27.41 7.88 -3.60
N VAL A 37 26.22 7.98 -4.19
CA VAL A 37 24.92 7.62 -3.58
C VAL A 37 24.53 6.20 -4.01
N ASP A 38 23.87 5.44 -3.13
CA ASP A 38 23.30 4.13 -3.52
C ASP A 38 22.21 4.32 -4.60
N TYR A 39 22.40 3.66 -5.74
CA TYR A 39 21.49 3.70 -6.88
C TYR A 39 20.07 3.27 -6.51
N GLN A 40 19.92 2.38 -5.52
CA GLN A 40 18.61 1.94 -5.04
C GLN A 40 17.77 3.10 -4.51
N GLN A 41 18.37 4.15 -3.94
CA GLN A 41 17.61 5.30 -3.43
C GLN A 41 16.93 6.07 -4.58
N PHE A 42 17.59 6.27 -5.73
CA PHE A 42 17.00 6.96 -6.88
C PHE A 42 15.83 6.17 -7.49
N ARG A 43 15.93 4.85 -7.44
CA ARG A 43 14.89 3.91 -7.88
C ARG A 43 13.70 3.92 -6.92
N ASP A 44 13.95 3.82 -5.63
CA ASP A 44 12.93 3.88 -4.59
C ASP A 44 12.18 5.23 -4.63
N PHE A 45 12.90 6.34 -4.84
CA PHE A 45 12.28 7.65 -5.01
C PHE A 45 11.32 7.70 -6.20
N ALA A 46 11.74 7.16 -7.36
CA ALA A 46 10.93 7.15 -8.58
C ALA A 46 9.67 6.28 -8.48
N GLU A 47 9.71 5.24 -7.65
CA GLU A 47 8.60 4.29 -7.46
C GLU A 47 7.81 4.52 -6.16
N ASN A 48 8.06 5.61 -5.43
CA ASN A 48 7.47 5.91 -4.12
C ASN A 48 7.64 4.78 -3.08
N LYS A 49 8.82 4.16 -3.06
CA LYS A 49 9.18 2.99 -2.24
C LYS A 49 10.24 3.34 -1.19
N GLY A 50 10.59 2.38 -0.34
CA GLY A 50 11.50 2.56 0.77
C GLY A 50 10.99 3.67 1.70
N LYS A 51 11.87 4.63 1.99
CA LYS A 51 11.54 5.83 2.79
C LYS A 51 10.76 6.92 2.04
N PHE A 52 10.51 6.75 0.73
CA PHE A 52 9.90 7.75 -0.15
C PHE A 52 8.40 7.49 -0.40
N GLY A 53 7.69 6.99 0.63
CA GLY A 53 6.25 6.83 0.56
C GLY A 53 5.54 8.16 0.28
N VAL A 54 4.43 8.10 -0.46
CA VAL A 54 3.63 9.29 -0.83
C VAL A 54 3.22 10.07 0.42
N GLY A 55 3.34 11.40 0.39
CA GLY A 55 2.88 12.28 1.47
C GLY A 55 3.83 12.42 2.67
N VAL A 56 4.92 11.65 2.75
CA VAL A 56 5.94 11.79 3.80
C VAL A 56 6.49 13.22 3.80
N LYS A 57 6.35 13.94 4.93
CA LYS A 57 6.71 15.38 5.03
C LYS A 57 7.26 15.84 6.39
N ASP A 58 7.23 14.97 7.40
CA ASP A 58 7.46 15.37 8.79
C ASP A 58 8.91 15.80 9.07
N LYS A 59 9.86 15.30 8.27
CA LYS A 59 11.28 15.65 8.34
C LYS A 59 11.91 15.60 6.94
N PRO A 60 12.96 16.40 6.67
CA PRO A 60 13.77 16.25 5.47
C PRO A 60 14.30 14.82 5.40
N ILE A 61 14.24 14.21 4.22
CA ILE A 61 14.60 12.80 4.04
C ILE A 61 16.12 12.72 3.82
N PRO A 62 16.90 12.14 4.76
CA PRO A 62 18.35 12.09 4.61
C PRO A 62 18.74 11.17 3.46
N ILE A 63 19.67 11.59 2.61
CA ILE A 63 20.25 10.77 1.54
C ILE A 63 21.60 10.25 2.02
N LEU A 64 21.74 8.93 1.97
CA LEU A 64 22.94 8.24 2.43
C LEU A 64 23.88 7.95 1.25
N GLY A 65 25.17 8.15 1.48
CA GLY A 65 26.22 7.67 0.60
C GLY A 65 26.42 6.17 0.69
N LYS A 66 27.22 5.63 -0.22
CA LYS A 66 27.54 4.19 -0.25
C LYS A 66 28.23 3.68 1.01
N ASN A 67 28.82 4.56 1.84
CA ASN A 67 29.46 4.20 3.10
C ASN A 67 28.58 4.48 4.32
N GLY A 68 27.31 4.87 4.13
CA GLY A 68 26.34 5.17 5.19
C GLY A 68 26.44 6.58 5.78
N GLU A 69 27.33 7.42 5.24
CA GLU A 69 27.42 8.85 5.57
C GLU A 69 26.20 9.61 5.03
N THR A 70 25.74 10.65 5.73
CA THR A 70 24.70 11.53 5.18
C THR A 70 25.31 12.50 4.19
N ILE A 71 24.92 12.42 2.92
CA ILE A 71 25.37 13.32 1.83
C ILE A 71 24.53 14.61 1.80
N GLY A 72 23.29 14.53 2.27
CA GLY A 72 22.40 15.68 2.43
C GLY A 72 20.99 15.23 2.79
N ALA A 73 20.02 16.11 2.62
CA ALA A 73 18.60 15.77 2.75
C ALA A 73 17.83 16.35 1.57
N ILE A 74 16.70 15.71 1.24
CA ILE A 74 15.80 16.15 0.19
C ILE A 74 14.45 16.56 0.76
N LEU A 75 13.75 17.41 -0.02
CA LEU A 75 12.47 18.03 0.29
C LEU A 75 12.56 18.97 1.51
N GLY A 76 12.18 20.22 1.30
CA GLY A 76 12.10 21.21 2.38
C GLY A 76 11.11 20.80 3.47
N ASN A 77 11.26 21.37 4.67
CA ASN A 77 10.34 21.14 5.79
C ASN A 77 8.89 21.41 5.37
N GLY A 78 8.01 20.42 5.59
CA GLY A 78 6.59 20.53 5.30
C GLY A 78 6.19 20.25 3.85
N ILE A 79 7.16 20.04 2.94
CA ILE A 79 6.88 19.63 1.56
C ILE A 79 6.69 18.10 1.53
N PRO A 80 5.52 17.59 1.13
CA PRO A 80 5.29 16.16 1.03
C PRO A 80 6.01 15.52 -0.14
N MET A 81 6.42 14.26 0.02
CA MET A 81 6.82 13.43 -1.11
C MET A 81 5.67 13.35 -2.13
N PRO A 82 5.90 13.70 -3.42
CA PRO A 82 4.88 13.64 -4.45
C PRO A 82 4.41 12.21 -4.73
N ASP A 83 3.18 12.07 -5.20
CA ASP A 83 2.70 10.83 -5.80
C ASP A 83 3.09 10.79 -7.28
N PHE A 84 3.97 9.87 -7.68
CA PHE A 84 4.42 9.74 -9.07
C PHE A 84 3.58 8.80 -9.92
N SER A 85 2.53 8.19 -9.34
CA SER A 85 1.72 7.18 -10.03
C SER A 85 0.92 7.73 -11.23
N PHE A 86 0.79 9.06 -11.37
CA PHE A 86 0.21 9.70 -12.56
C PHE A 86 1.07 9.50 -13.82
N ALA A 87 2.36 9.20 -13.70
CA ALA A 87 3.24 8.96 -14.83
C ALA A 87 3.09 7.52 -15.34
N ASP A 88 3.29 7.30 -16.65
CA ASP A 88 3.34 5.94 -17.19
C ASP A 88 4.38 5.09 -16.43
N ARG A 89 3.93 3.94 -15.90
CA ARG A 89 4.71 3.13 -14.94
C ARG A 89 6.00 2.53 -15.50
N ASN A 90 6.13 2.43 -16.83
CA ASN A 90 7.31 1.81 -17.46
C ASN A 90 8.28 2.85 -17.99
N THR A 91 7.75 3.91 -18.60
CA THR A 91 8.55 4.84 -19.38
C THR A 91 8.51 6.26 -18.82
N ALA A 92 7.45 6.61 -18.10
CA ALA A 92 7.14 7.96 -17.65
C ALA A 92 7.17 9.02 -18.77
N ILE A 93 7.06 8.63 -20.05
CA ILE A 93 7.03 9.59 -21.18
C ILE A 93 5.67 10.29 -21.29
N THR A 94 4.65 9.80 -20.59
CA THR A 94 3.32 10.42 -20.51
C THR A 94 2.91 10.60 -19.06
N SER A 95 2.18 11.68 -18.78
CA SER A 95 1.72 12.06 -17.44
C SER A 95 0.22 12.30 -17.45
N LEU A 96 -0.56 11.61 -16.61
CA LEU A 96 -2.01 11.75 -16.54
C LEU A 96 -2.40 13.11 -15.94
N ILE A 97 -3.02 13.97 -16.75
CA ILE A 97 -3.43 15.34 -16.37
C ILE A 97 -4.96 15.49 -16.26
N HIS A 98 -5.70 14.55 -16.82
CA HIS A 98 -7.14 14.39 -16.68
C HIS A 98 -7.44 12.90 -16.76
N PRO A 99 -8.56 12.36 -16.23
CA PRO A 99 -8.82 10.91 -16.28
C PRO A 99 -8.78 10.33 -17.70
N GLN A 100 -8.87 11.14 -18.75
CA GLN A 100 -8.78 10.69 -20.13
C GLN A 100 -7.68 11.39 -20.96
N TYR A 101 -6.83 12.22 -20.35
CA TYR A 101 -5.77 12.90 -21.11
C TYR A 101 -4.44 12.81 -20.39
N VAL A 102 -3.39 12.64 -21.17
CA VAL A 102 -2.01 12.70 -20.71
C VAL A 102 -1.30 13.93 -21.28
N ALA A 103 -0.16 14.31 -20.72
CA ALA A 103 0.75 15.31 -21.26
C ALA A 103 2.08 14.67 -21.67
N SER A 104 2.66 15.15 -22.77
CA SER A 104 4.00 14.75 -23.25
C SER A 104 4.58 15.80 -24.22
N VAL A 105 5.51 15.39 -25.08
CA VAL A 105 6.16 16.19 -26.12
C VAL A 105 5.86 15.64 -27.52
N ALA A 106 5.65 16.54 -28.49
CA ALA A 106 5.17 16.20 -29.82
C ALA A 106 6.21 15.46 -30.69
N HIS A 107 7.51 15.58 -30.39
CA HIS A 107 8.53 14.87 -31.17
C HIS A 107 8.55 13.35 -30.96
N ILE A 108 7.90 12.82 -29.91
CA ILE A 108 7.80 11.37 -29.71
C ILE A 108 6.85 10.78 -30.77
N ARG A 109 7.28 9.71 -31.44
CA ARG A 109 6.58 9.15 -32.60
C ARG A 109 5.54 8.10 -32.18
N ASP A 110 4.50 7.94 -32.99
CA ASP A 110 3.37 7.00 -32.78
C ASP A 110 3.80 5.53 -32.47
N ALA A 111 4.95 5.08 -32.98
CA ALA A 111 5.45 3.73 -32.74
C ALA A 111 5.88 3.48 -31.28
N GLU A 112 6.26 4.54 -30.57
CA GLU A 112 6.74 4.49 -29.19
C GLU A 112 5.58 4.54 -28.18
N TRP A 113 4.36 4.84 -28.63
CA TRP A 113 3.17 5.11 -27.80
C TRP A 113 2.04 4.07 -27.93
N GLY A 114 2.26 3.00 -28.70
CA GLY A 114 1.25 1.95 -28.88
C GLY A 114 -0.01 2.44 -29.61
N VAL A 115 0.11 3.46 -30.47
CA VAL A 115 -0.99 4.04 -31.25
C VAL A 115 -1.67 2.99 -32.13
N ILE A 116 -3.01 3.05 -32.20
CA ILE A 116 -3.88 2.10 -32.92
C ILE A 116 -3.60 2.15 -34.43
N LYS A 117 -3.32 1.00 -35.07
CA LYS A 117 -2.80 0.92 -36.46
C LYS A 117 -3.74 0.35 -37.53
N ASN A 118 -4.83 -0.35 -37.17
CA ASN A 118 -5.90 -0.81 -38.08
C ASN A 118 -7.10 -1.43 -37.32
N ALA A 119 -8.19 -1.76 -38.01
CA ALA A 119 -9.40 -2.35 -37.43
C ALA A 119 -9.19 -3.73 -36.75
N ASN A 120 -8.22 -4.54 -37.19
CA ASN A 120 -7.84 -5.78 -36.47
C ASN A 120 -7.22 -5.49 -35.10
N VAL A 121 -6.76 -4.26 -34.86
CA VAL A 121 -6.29 -3.80 -33.54
C VAL A 121 -7.46 -3.59 -32.57
N TYR A 122 -8.69 -3.31 -33.01
CA TYR A 122 -9.85 -3.19 -32.10
C TYR A 122 -10.14 -4.52 -31.38
N GLU A 123 -10.18 -5.61 -32.13
CA GLU A 123 -10.28 -6.97 -31.58
C GLU A 123 -9.07 -7.32 -30.68
N GLN A 124 -7.87 -6.78 -30.96
CA GLN A 124 -6.68 -6.98 -30.11
C GLN A 124 -6.67 -6.10 -28.85
N ILE A 125 -7.28 -4.90 -28.89
CA ILE A 125 -7.51 -3.99 -27.76
C ILE A 125 -8.53 -4.61 -26.81
N LEU A 126 -9.64 -5.13 -27.34
CA LEU A 126 -10.60 -5.92 -26.57
C LEU A 126 -9.96 -7.18 -26.00
N LYS A 127 -8.99 -7.77 -26.70
CA LYS A 127 -8.20 -8.93 -26.22
C LYS A 127 -6.99 -8.57 -25.35
N GLN A 128 -6.82 -7.29 -24.98
CA GLN A 128 -5.79 -6.79 -24.05
C GLN A 128 -4.35 -7.28 -24.38
N GLN A 129 -3.97 -7.32 -25.66
CA GLN A 129 -2.63 -7.74 -26.05
C GLN A 129 -1.55 -6.70 -25.68
N GLN A 130 -0.33 -7.18 -25.39
CA GLN A 130 0.78 -6.34 -24.94
C GLN A 130 1.11 -5.23 -25.97
N SER A 131 1.08 -3.97 -25.53
CA SER A 131 1.30 -2.80 -26.38
C SER A 131 2.23 -1.78 -25.69
N ASN A 132 2.71 -0.79 -26.46
CA ASN A 132 3.46 0.35 -25.94
C ASN A 132 2.55 1.48 -25.42
N ALA A 133 1.26 1.21 -25.20
CA ALA A 133 0.33 2.22 -24.70
C ALA A 133 0.65 2.59 -23.24
N PRO A 134 0.32 3.82 -22.80
CA PRO A 134 0.40 4.21 -21.40
C PRO A 134 -0.29 3.19 -20.47
N THR A 135 0.40 2.85 -19.39
CA THR A 135 -0.12 2.03 -18.29
C THR A 135 0.15 2.73 -16.97
N PHE A 136 -0.76 2.63 -16.01
CA PHE A 136 -0.64 3.33 -14.72
C PHE A 136 -0.54 2.34 -13.55
N GLY A 137 -0.02 2.82 -12.42
CA GLY A 137 0.23 2.01 -11.22
C GLY A 137 1.71 1.64 -11.02
N GLY A 138 1.99 0.51 -10.37
CA GLY A 138 3.35 0.12 -10.00
C GLY A 138 4.13 -0.61 -11.10
N GLN A 139 5.47 -0.46 -11.11
CA GLN A 139 6.37 -1.21 -12.00
C GLN A 139 6.54 -2.67 -11.51
N ASN A 140 5.52 -3.50 -11.72
CA ASN A 140 5.51 -4.94 -11.41
C ASN A 140 4.98 -5.77 -12.59
N ILE A 141 5.18 -7.09 -12.54
CA ILE A 141 4.61 -8.08 -13.47
C ILE A 141 3.72 -9.10 -12.75
N ASN A 142 3.23 -8.77 -11.56
CA ASN A 142 2.32 -9.61 -10.80
C ASN A 142 1.01 -9.75 -11.59
N PRO A 143 0.55 -10.96 -11.93
CA PRO A 143 -0.67 -11.14 -12.72
C PRO A 143 -1.94 -10.58 -12.06
N ASP A 144 -1.99 -10.49 -10.73
CA ASP A 144 -3.17 -10.03 -9.99
C ASP A 144 -3.47 -8.54 -10.15
N VAL A 145 -2.51 -7.77 -10.66
CA VAL A 145 -2.68 -6.32 -10.85
C VAL A 145 -3.63 -6.00 -12.01
N HIS A 146 -3.75 -6.89 -12.99
CA HIS A 146 -4.52 -6.69 -14.22
C HIS A 146 -4.22 -5.34 -14.90
N HIS A 147 -2.93 -5.06 -15.17
CA HIS A 147 -2.49 -3.83 -15.85
C HIS A 147 -3.30 -3.58 -17.12
N PHE A 148 -3.79 -2.36 -17.29
CA PHE A 148 -4.58 -1.96 -18.44
C PHE A 148 -3.84 -0.99 -19.35
N SER A 149 -3.85 -1.29 -20.64
CA SER A 149 -3.22 -0.48 -21.70
C SER A 149 -4.18 0.61 -22.16
N TYR A 150 -3.87 1.88 -21.85
CA TYR A 150 -4.66 3.04 -22.23
C TYR A 150 -4.22 3.59 -23.59
N HIS A 151 -4.78 3.06 -24.67
CA HIS A 151 -4.44 3.50 -26.03
C HIS A 151 -4.84 4.96 -26.29
N ILE A 152 -4.01 5.63 -27.07
CA ILE A 152 -4.20 7.01 -27.52
C ILE A 152 -5.04 7.03 -28.79
N VAL A 153 -6.11 7.83 -28.77
CA VAL A 153 -7.04 8.01 -29.90
C VAL A 153 -6.80 9.32 -30.64
N ASP A 154 -6.27 10.33 -29.95
CA ASP A 154 -5.77 11.56 -30.55
C ASP A 154 -4.53 12.03 -29.79
N ARG A 155 -3.54 12.54 -30.52
CA ARG A 155 -2.31 13.08 -29.94
C ARG A 155 -2.48 14.53 -29.48
N ASN A 156 -3.38 15.28 -30.11
CA ASN A 156 -3.55 16.71 -29.86
C ASN A 156 -2.20 17.47 -29.94
N ASP A 157 -1.43 17.20 -30.99
CA ASP A 157 -0.21 17.97 -31.29
C ASP A 157 -0.62 19.38 -31.81
N PRO A 158 -0.01 20.48 -31.34
CA PRO A 158 -0.28 21.80 -31.87
C PRO A 158 0.03 21.87 -33.36
N LEU A 159 -0.91 22.33 -34.21
CA LEU A 159 -0.73 22.35 -35.67
C LEU A 159 0.55 23.07 -36.13
N LYS A 160 0.93 24.14 -35.42
CA LYS A 160 2.15 24.92 -35.69
C LYS A 160 3.45 24.17 -35.45
N TYR A 161 3.43 23.03 -34.75
CA TYR A 161 4.59 22.17 -34.57
C TYR A 161 5.13 21.64 -35.91
N TYR A 162 4.23 21.34 -36.86
CA TYR A 162 4.59 20.83 -38.19
C TYR A 162 4.87 21.93 -39.22
N ASP A 163 4.70 23.20 -38.85
CA ASP A 163 4.98 24.33 -39.73
C ASP A 163 6.48 24.64 -39.75
N ASN A 164 7.15 24.33 -40.85
CA ASN A 164 8.58 24.59 -41.04
C ASN A 164 8.87 26.03 -41.55
N ASN A 165 7.85 26.87 -41.72
CA ASN A 165 7.95 28.20 -42.34
C ASN A 165 7.83 29.38 -41.35
N GLU A 166 7.30 29.20 -40.14
CA GLU A 166 7.32 30.26 -39.09
C GLU A 166 8.80 30.55 -38.72
N THR A 167 9.16 31.83 -38.56
CA THR A 167 10.45 32.27 -38.03
C THR A 167 10.18 33.17 -36.83
N ASP A 168 11.10 33.22 -35.87
CA ASP A 168 10.97 34.19 -34.77
C ASP A 168 11.12 35.63 -35.28
N GLU A 169 10.93 36.62 -34.39
CA GLU A 169 11.06 38.06 -34.70
C GLU A 169 12.45 38.46 -35.26
N LYS A 170 13.42 37.52 -35.28
CA LYS A 170 14.80 37.69 -35.76
C LYS A 170 15.13 36.80 -36.96
N GLY A 171 14.15 36.11 -37.55
CA GLY A 171 14.33 35.28 -38.74
C GLY A 171 14.95 33.89 -38.48
N VAL A 172 15.01 33.43 -37.23
CA VAL A 172 15.57 32.12 -36.86
C VAL A 172 14.47 31.06 -36.87
N ARG A 173 14.75 29.89 -37.46
CA ARG A 173 13.83 28.73 -37.45
C ARG A 173 13.77 28.14 -36.03
N SER A 174 12.65 28.28 -35.32
CA SER A 174 12.52 27.83 -33.92
C SER A 174 11.25 27.01 -33.61
N ASN A 175 10.41 26.71 -34.60
CA ASN A 175 9.01 26.28 -34.35
C ASN A 175 8.91 24.93 -33.65
N SER A 176 9.78 23.98 -33.99
CA SER A 176 9.70 22.63 -33.43
C SER A 176 9.79 22.66 -31.91
N LEU A 177 10.72 23.43 -31.31
CA LEU A 177 10.88 23.50 -29.84
C LEU A 177 9.80 24.34 -29.14
N LYS A 178 9.23 25.35 -29.81
CA LYS A 178 8.20 26.23 -29.23
C LYS A 178 6.86 25.51 -29.03
N TYR A 179 6.57 24.54 -29.89
CA TYR A 179 5.35 23.75 -29.90
C TYR A 179 5.61 22.26 -29.64
N ASP A 180 6.76 21.91 -29.04
CA ASP A 180 7.14 20.54 -28.69
C ASP A 180 6.43 20.06 -27.41
N TYR A 181 5.11 20.11 -27.41
CA TYR A 181 4.25 19.63 -26.35
C TYR A 181 2.99 19.07 -26.97
N ASN A 182 2.34 18.11 -26.32
CA ASN A 182 1.04 17.62 -26.74
C ASN A 182 0.24 17.10 -25.54
N MET A 183 -1.07 16.91 -25.74
CA MET A 183 -1.98 16.48 -24.68
C MET A 183 -2.94 15.38 -25.16
N PRO A 184 -2.42 14.15 -25.32
CA PRO A 184 -3.14 13.07 -25.97
C PRO A 184 -4.41 12.62 -25.23
N ARG A 185 -5.47 12.33 -25.99
CA ARG A 185 -6.72 11.71 -25.51
C ARG A 185 -6.59 10.19 -25.49
N LEU A 186 -7.00 9.58 -24.38
CA LEU A 186 -7.06 8.13 -24.18
C LEU A 186 -8.44 7.57 -24.55
N PHE A 187 -8.52 6.30 -24.96
CA PHE A 187 -9.81 5.68 -25.30
C PHE A 187 -10.69 5.32 -24.08
N LYS A 188 -10.11 5.27 -22.87
CA LYS A 188 -10.78 4.95 -21.60
C LYS A 188 -10.33 5.90 -20.51
N MET A 189 -11.21 6.13 -19.54
CA MET A 189 -10.88 6.83 -18.31
C MET A 189 -9.97 5.96 -17.43
N VAL A 190 -8.88 6.55 -16.95
CA VAL A 190 -7.93 5.92 -16.04
C VAL A 190 -8.54 5.79 -14.65
N THR A 191 -8.39 4.61 -14.07
CA THR A 191 -9.03 4.25 -12.79
C THR A 191 -8.02 4.04 -11.67
N GLU A 192 -6.80 3.62 -11.97
CA GLU A 192 -5.78 3.20 -11.02
C GLU A 192 -5.20 4.38 -10.22
N VAL A 193 -5.24 5.59 -10.78
CA VAL A 193 -4.58 6.79 -10.21
C VAL A 193 -5.43 8.04 -10.41
N ALA A 194 -5.22 9.04 -9.57
CA ALA A 194 -5.77 10.38 -9.80
C ALA A 194 -4.84 11.15 -10.74
N PRO A 195 -5.37 12.00 -11.64
CA PRO A 195 -4.55 12.88 -12.46
C PRO A 195 -3.79 13.91 -11.60
N ILE A 196 -2.61 14.32 -12.07
CA ILE A 196 -1.88 15.46 -11.52
C ILE A 196 -2.48 16.77 -12.05
N ALA A 197 -2.56 17.80 -11.22
CA ALA A 197 -2.94 19.14 -11.66
C ALA A 197 -1.86 19.72 -12.59
N ILE A 198 -2.27 20.49 -13.59
CA ILE A 198 -1.38 21.28 -14.45
C ILE A 198 -1.18 22.65 -13.79
N SER A 199 0.02 23.22 -13.95
CA SER A 199 0.24 24.61 -13.59
C SER A 199 -0.66 25.56 -14.40
N ASP A 200 -1.14 26.63 -13.77
CA ASP A 200 -1.96 27.69 -14.37
C ASP A 200 -1.14 28.87 -14.93
N ILE A 201 0.20 28.77 -14.88
CA ILE A 201 1.12 29.77 -15.47
C ILE A 201 1.51 29.30 -16.88
N ASP A 202 0.81 29.82 -17.89
CA ASP A 202 0.96 29.41 -19.29
C ASP A 202 2.06 30.15 -20.08
N GLU A 203 2.30 31.43 -19.79
CA GLU A 203 3.07 32.30 -20.70
C GLU A 203 4.37 32.86 -20.11
N ASN A 204 4.43 33.13 -18.80
CA ASN A 204 5.58 33.79 -18.18
C ASN A 204 6.43 32.80 -17.38
N LYS A 205 7.40 32.16 -18.05
CA LYS A 205 8.32 31.21 -17.43
C LYS A 205 9.12 31.80 -16.25
N ASP A 206 9.27 33.12 -16.19
CA ASP A 206 10.00 33.79 -15.11
C ASP A 206 9.23 33.79 -13.78
N ASP A 207 7.91 33.59 -13.79
CA ASP A 207 7.11 33.52 -12.55
C ASP A 207 7.50 32.31 -11.69
N TYR A 208 7.95 31.21 -12.32
CA TYR A 208 8.45 30.04 -11.61
C TYR A 208 9.76 30.28 -10.85
N LYS A 209 10.49 31.38 -11.11
CA LYS A 209 11.75 31.70 -10.42
C LYS A 209 11.55 32.13 -8.96
N ASP A 210 10.33 32.48 -8.54
CA ASP A 210 10.06 32.87 -7.15
C ASP A 210 10.11 31.66 -6.21
N LYS A 211 11.25 31.46 -5.55
CA LYS A 211 11.47 30.38 -4.57
C LYS A 211 10.58 30.48 -3.33
N ASN A 212 9.91 31.61 -3.07
CA ASN A 212 8.93 31.70 -1.98
C ASN A 212 7.62 31.01 -2.34
N LEU A 213 7.25 31.01 -3.63
CA LEU A 213 6.06 30.36 -4.17
C LEU A 213 6.34 28.95 -4.65
N PHE A 214 7.51 28.74 -5.25
CA PHE A 214 7.93 27.51 -5.88
C PHE A 214 9.26 27.00 -5.30
N PRO A 215 9.26 26.48 -4.06
CA PRO A 215 10.49 26.17 -3.33
C PRO A 215 11.22 24.91 -3.81
N GLU A 216 10.54 23.98 -4.49
CA GLU A 216 11.09 22.66 -4.80
C GLU A 216 10.59 22.13 -6.15
N LEU A 217 11.48 21.42 -6.85
CA LEU A 217 11.19 20.73 -8.08
C LEU A 217 11.51 19.24 -7.93
N ALA A 218 10.68 18.39 -8.53
CA ALA A 218 10.89 16.95 -8.56
C ALA A 218 10.66 16.42 -9.99
N ARG A 219 11.31 15.31 -10.33
CA ARG A 219 11.11 14.65 -11.63
C ARG A 219 11.27 13.15 -11.52
N LEU A 220 10.76 12.43 -12.53
CA LEU A 220 11.09 11.04 -12.82
C LEU A 220 11.14 10.80 -14.33
N GLY A 221 11.81 9.74 -14.76
CA GLY A 221 11.86 9.34 -16.16
C GLY A 221 12.63 8.04 -16.37
N SER A 222 12.62 7.59 -17.63
CA SER A 222 13.23 6.32 -18.04
C SER A 222 14.20 6.47 -19.21
N GLY A 223 14.87 7.61 -19.36
CA GLY A 223 15.95 7.75 -20.34
C GLY A 223 17.01 6.65 -20.20
N ASN A 224 18.00 6.59 -21.10
CA ASN A 224 19.08 5.64 -20.84
C ASN A 224 19.72 5.97 -19.47
N GLN A 225 20.50 5.08 -18.87
CA GLN A 225 20.90 5.24 -17.46
C GLN A 225 22.43 5.22 -17.33
N ALA A 226 23.00 6.20 -16.63
CA ALA A 226 24.44 6.39 -16.49
C ALA A 226 24.85 6.97 -15.12
N LEU A 227 26.08 6.65 -14.72
CA LEU A 227 26.72 7.20 -13.53
C LEU A 227 27.72 8.30 -13.90
N PHE A 228 27.71 9.37 -13.11
CA PHE A 228 28.66 10.48 -13.14
C PHE A 228 29.75 10.26 -12.10
N THR A 229 31.02 10.27 -12.52
CA THR A 229 32.18 10.17 -11.62
C THR A 229 32.78 11.53 -11.32
N LYS A 230 33.03 11.78 -10.03
CA LYS A 230 33.56 13.06 -9.52
C LYS A 230 34.93 13.42 -10.13
N GLY A 231 35.10 14.67 -10.54
CA GLY A 231 36.35 15.21 -11.09
C GLY A 231 36.44 15.26 -12.63
N THR A 232 35.45 14.70 -13.32
CA THR A 232 35.29 14.79 -14.78
C THR A 232 34.80 16.19 -15.19
N LYS A 233 35.44 16.84 -16.17
CA LYS A 233 35.08 18.22 -16.61
C LYS A 233 34.06 18.20 -17.75
N ALA A 234 33.18 19.21 -17.79
CA ALA A 234 32.23 19.52 -18.87
C ALA A 234 32.85 19.60 -20.28
N THR A 235 34.17 19.81 -20.38
CA THR A 235 34.93 19.92 -21.63
C THR A 235 35.56 18.61 -22.10
N ASP A 236 35.59 17.56 -21.27
CA ASP A 236 36.10 16.24 -21.69
C ASP A 236 35.12 15.54 -22.67
N TYR A 237 33.97 16.16 -22.87
CA TYR A 237 32.74 15.68 -23.48
C TYR A 237 32.60 16.12 -24.96
N THR A 238 33.45 15.61 -25.84
CA THR A 238 33.53 16.12 -27.23
C THR A 238 32.85 15.25 -28.29
N GLU A 239 32.20 14.14 -27.94
CA GLU A 239 31.49 13.30 -28.92
C GLU A 239 30.01 13.09 -28.62
N HIS A 240 29.20 13.14 -29.68
CA HIS A 240 27.79 12.71 -29.73
C HIS A 240 27.60 11.19 -29.46
N SER A 241 28.69 10.47 -29.12
CA SER A 241 28.70 9.08 -28.67
C SER A 241 28.67 9.04 -27.14
N THR A 242 27.50 9.25 -26.57
CA THR A 242 27.25 9.49 -25.15
C THR A 242 27.38 8.21 -24.26
N CYS A 243 28.10 7.19 -24.77
CA CYS A 243 28.67 6.00 -24.12
C CYS A 243 30.12 5.78 -24.63
N SER A 244 30.95 6.82 -24.61
CA SER A 244 32.40 6.67 -24.79
C SER A 244 33.18 7.34 -23.65
N ARG A 245 34.04 6.54 -23.01
CA ARG A 245 35.12 6.83 -22.04
C ARG A 245 34.84 7.65 -20.76
N ILE A 246 33.68 8.29 -20.57
CA ILE A 246 33.51 9.31 -19.52
C ILE A 246 32.25 9.12 -18.64
N HIS A 247 31.22 8.43 -19.12
CA HIS A 247 30.07 7.99 -18.32
C HIS A 247 30.03 6.45 -18.26
N GLN A 248 29.82 5.89 -17.07
CA GLN A 248 29.54 4.45 -16.94
C GLN A 248 28.06 4.21 -17.28
N CYS A 249 27.77 3.88 -18.54
CA CYS A 249 26.43 3.45 -18.96
C CYS A 249 26.04 2.16 -18.22
N ILE A 250 24.88 2.18 -17.56
CA ILE A 250 24.37 1.06 -16.76
C ILE A 250 23.08 0.45 -17.34
N SER A 251 22.30 1.20 -18.14
CA SER A 251 21.16 0.62 -18.86
C SER A 251 20.75 1.44 -20.09
N SER A 252 20.03 0.80 -21.03
CA SER A 252 19.30 1.52 -22.09
C SER A 252 18.00 2.11 -21.55
N GLY A 253 17.37 3.00 -22.31
CA GLY A 253 16.13 3.67 -21.94
C GLY A 253 14.93 2.71 -21.88
N HIS A 254 13.87 3.18 -21.23
CA HIS A 254 12.57 2.52 -21.07
C HIS A 254 12.64 1.17 -20.38
N LYS A 255 13.65 0.96 -19.51
CA LYS A 255 13.79 -0.26 -18.70
C LYS A 255 13.26 -0.09 -17.29
N TYR A 256 13.50 1.07 -16.69
CA TYR A 256 13.08 1.40 -15.33
C TYR A 256 13.16 2.90 -15.08
N LEU A 257 12.49 3.33 -14.01
CA LEU A 257 12.37 4.73 -13.63
C LEU A 257 13.49 5.17 -12.68
N ILE A 258 14.00 6.38 -12.90
CA ILE A 258 14.89 7.11 -11.99
C ILE A 258 14.33 8.50 -11.77
N GLY A 259 14.31 8.94 -10.51
CA GLY A 259 13.82 10.26 -10.12
C GLY A 259 14.86 11.06 -9.36
N GLY A 260 14.56 12.34 -9.15
CA GLY A 260 15.46 13.28 -8.51
C GLY A 260 14.77 14.57 -8.07
N VAL A 261 15.50 15.36 -7.28
CA VAL A 261 15.12 16.71 -6.82
C VAL A 261 16.34 17.64 -6.81
N GLY A 262 16.18 18.87 -6.32
CA GLY A 262 17.30 19.79 -6.19
C GLY A 262 17.67 20.44 -7.52
N PHE A 263 16.68 20.76 -8.34
CA PHE A 263 16.91 21.51 -9.57
C PHE A 263 16.95 23.02 -9.29
N ASP A 264 17.61 23.79 -10.15
CA ASP A 264 17.49 25.26 -10.15
C ASP A 264 17.00 25.73 -11.52
N ILE A 265 16.02 26.63 -11.52
CA ILE A 265 15.59 27.32 -12.74
C ILE A 265 16.73 28.26 -13.17
N GLY A 266 17.26 28.02 -14.36
CA GLY A 266 18.38 28.76 -14.94
C GLY A 266 17.96 29.68 -16.07
N GLU A 267 18.94 30.34 -16.67
CA GLU A 267 18.81 31.08 -17.92
C GLU A 267 19.48 30.27 -19.04
N ASP A 268 18.80 30.19 -20.20
CA ASP A 268 19.40 29.63 -21.42
C ASP A 268 19.88 30.78 -22.30
N ASP A 269 21.18 31.05 -22.26
CA ASP A 269 21.80 32.12 -23.04
C ASP A 269 21.97 31.76 -24.53
N THR A 270 21.57 30.55 -24.94
CA THR A 270 21.67 30.11 -26.34
C THR A 270 20.85 31.03 -27.24
N PRO A 271 21.48 31.77 -28.18
CA PRO A 271 20.80 32.84 -28.93
C PRO A 271 19.56 32.39 -29.71
N SER A 272 19.53 31.14 -30.17
CA SER A 272 18.43 30.57 -30.98
C SER A 272 17.18 30.18 -30.16
N ILE A 273 17.26 30.16 -28.83
CA ILE A 273 16.16 29.69 -27.98
C ILE A 273 15.89 30.55 -26.75
N ARG A 274 16.78 31.50 -26.40
CA ARG A 274 16.58 32.41 -25.27
C ARG A 274 15.27 33.22 -25.34
N HIS A 275 14.76 33.42 -26.57
CA HIS A 275 13.50 34.11 -26.86
C HIS A 275 12.26 33.21 -26.88
N VAL A 276 12.43 31.89 -26.76
CA VAL A 276 11.30 30.95 -26.73
C VAL A 276 10.65 31.04 -25.34
N LYS A 277 9.45 31.62 -25.28
CA LYS A 277 8.69 31.83 -24.03
C LYS A 277 8.25 30.53 -23.36
N ASN A 278 7.93 29.50 -24.16
CA ASN A 278 7.40 28.21 -23.67
C ASN A 278 8.50 27.21 -23.27
N LEU A 279 9.78 27.61 -23.31
CA LEU A 279 10.91 26.74 -23.00
C LEU A 279 11.65 27.28 -21.77
N ILE A 280 11.75 26.46 -20.74
CA ILE A 280 12.45 26.79 -19.50
C ILE A 280 13.71 25.93 -19.35
N ALA A 281 14.82 26.56 -18.96
CA ALA A 281 16.07 25.86 -18.69
C ALA A 281 16.19 25.55 -17.21
N ILE A 282 16.57 24.30 -16.92
CA ILE A 282 16.78 23.79 -15.58
C ILE A 282 18.24 23.34 -15.47
N ASN A 283 18.98 23.96 -14.56
CA ASN A 283 20.32 23.54 -14.21
C ASN A 283 20.26 22.25 -13.39
N ALA A 284 21.08 21.25 -13.76
CA ALA A 284 21.18 19.97 -13.06
C ALA A 284 22.58 19.79 -12.44
N PRO A 285 22.85 20.34 -11.24
CA PRO A 285 24.15 20.21 -10.59
C PRO A 285 24.29 18.82 -9.92
N VAL A 286 24.48 17.79 -10.74
CA VAL A 286 24.54 16.36 -10.31
C VAL A 286 25.59 16.12 -9.21
N GLN A 287 26.68 16.89 -9.18
CA GLN A 287 27.73 16.79 -8.16
C GLN A 287 27.42 17.56 -6.87
N ASP A 288 26.81 18.75 -7.00
CA ASP A 288 26.69 19.68 -5.87
C ASP A 288 25.44 19.44 -5.03
N LYS A 289 24.41 18.80 -5.61
CA LYS A 289 23.18 18.50 -4.89
C LYS A 289 23.01 16.99 -4.66
N PRO A 290 22.40 16.59 -3.52
CA PRO A 290 22.36 15.18 -3.12
C PRO A 290 21.65 14.25 -4.11
N PHE A 291 20.70 14.79 -4.89
CA PHE A 291 19.72 13.98 -5.62
C PHE A 291 19.28 14.59 -6.96
N SER A 292 20.09 15.48 -7.54
CA SER A 292 19.84 16.09 -8.85
C SER A 292 20.34 15.17 -9.97
N ASN A 293 19.63 15.16 -11.10
CA ASN A 293 19.92 14.27 -12.23
C ASN A 293 19.96 15.06 -13.56
N PHE A 294 20.84 14.68 -14.48
CA PHE A 294 20.88 15.28 -15.82
C PHE A 294 20.30 14.32 -16.85
N LEU A 295 19.35 14.77 -17.68
CA LEU A 295 18.53 13.89 -18.52
C LEU A 295 19.16 13.72 -19.91
N LEU A 296 19.03 12.54 -20.52
CA LEU A 296 19.44 12.33 -21.92
C LEU A 296 18.32 11.66 -22.73
N ASN A 297 18.66 11.00 -23.85
CA ASN A 297 17.66 10.48 -24.79
C ASN A 297 16.80 9.40 -24.11
N GLY A 298 15.51 9.41 -24.43
CA GLY A 298 14.50 8.55 -23.82
C GLY A 298 13.85 9.15 -22.56
N ASP A 299 14.39 10.23 -21.99
CA ASP A 299 13.66 11.02 -20.99
C ASP A 299 12.66 12.01 -21.63
N SER A 300 12.63 12.15 -22.96
CA SER A 300 11.67 13.00 -23.67
C SER A 300 10.23 12.72 -23.23
N GLY A 301 9.46 13.77 -22.96
CA GLY A 301 8.08 13.68 -22.47
C GLY A 301 7.96 13.50 -20.95
N SER A 302 9.06 13.22 -20.27
CA SER A 302 9.02 12.94 -18.83
C SER A 302 8.66 14.16 -17.98
N PRO A 303 7.92 13.96 -16.86
CA PRO A 303 7.39 15.06 -16.09
C PRO A 303 8.44 15.76 -15.22
N PHE A 304 8.28 17.08 -15.12
CA PHE A 304 8.81 17.90 -14.04
C PHE A 304 7.66 18.48 -13.23
N LEU A 305 7.70 18.22 -11.93
CA LEU A 305 6.79 18.76 -10.95
C LEU A 305 7.43 19.97 -10.26
N ILE A 306 6.58 20.92 -9.89
CA ILE A 306 6.94 22.02 -9.02
C ILE A 306 5.95 22.05 -7.86
N PHE A 307 6.45 22.31 -6.64
CA PHE A 307 5.58 22.46 -5.49
C PHE A 307 5.03 23.88 -5.45
N ASP A 308 3.74 24.06 -5.65
CA ASP A 308 3.05 25.34 -5.50
C ASP A 308 2.70 25.53 -4.02
N LYS A 309 3.38 26.47 -3.36
CA LYS A 309 3.17 26.73 -1.93
C LYS A 309 1.85 27.44 -1.65
N GLN A 310 1.28 28.19 -2.60
CA GLN A 310 -0.02 28.84 -2.41
C GLN A 310 -1.14 27.80 -2.41
N LYS A 311 -1.06 26.84 -3.34
CA LYS A 311 -2.01 25.72 -3.43
C LYS A 311 -1.69 24.57 -2.47
N ASN A 312 -0.46 24.56 -1.94
CA ASN A 312 0.07 23.52 -1.05
C ASN A 312 0.00 22.12 -1.71
N GLU A 313 0.36 22.04 -2.99
CA GLU A 313 0.31 20.83 -3.79
C GLU A 313 1.43 20.77 -4.83
N TRP A 314 1.67 19.56 -5.36
CA TRP A 314 2.55 19.37 -6.51
C TRP A 314 1.75 19.53 -7.80
N VAL A 315 2.26 20.33 -8.74
CA VAL A 315 1.66 20.51 -10.07
C VAL A 315 2.65 20.13 -11.17
N LEU A 316 2.15 19.59 -12.26
CA LEU A 316 2.91 19.38 -13.49
C LEU A 316 3.06 20.72 -14.21
N PHE A 317 4.26 21.29 -14.20
CA PHE A 317 4.52 22.57 -14.84
C PHE A 317 5.25 22.46 -16.19
N ALA A 318 5.96 21.34 -16.42
CA ALA A 318 6.69 21.14 -17.66
C ALA A 318 6.98 19.66 -17.96
N THR A 319 7.24 19.37 -19.23
CA THR A 319 7.72 18.09 -19.73
C THR A 319 9.12 18.25 -20.34
N PHE A 320 9.97 17.23 -20.21
CA PHE A 320 11.32 17.29 -20.77
C PHE A 320 11.29 17.23 -22.30
N SER A 321 11.88 18.21 -22.97
CA SER A 321 11.94 18.29 -24.43
C SER A 321 13.35 17.98 -24.95
N SER A 322 14.38 18.65 -24.43
CA SER A 322 15.76 18.50 -24.91
C SER A 322 16.78 18.87 -23.83
N TYR A 323 18.08 18.78 -24.13
CA TYR A 323 19.15 19.14 -23.19
C TYR A 323 20.30 19.88 -23.88
N ALA A 324 21.07 20.63 -23.10
CA ALA A 324 22.30 21.31 -23.50
C ALA A 324 23.47 20.77 -22.69
N TYR A 325 24.24 19.89 -23.33
CA TYR A 325 25.27 19.10 -22.67
C TYR A 325 26.43 19.92 -22.10
N ALA A 326 26.92 20.90 -22.87
CA ALA A 326 28.09 21.71 -22.51
C ALA A 326 27.92 22.50 -21.20
N VAL A 327 26.68 22.70 -20.77
CA VAL A 327 26.31 23.51 -19.59
C VAL A 327 25.47 22.73 -18.58
N PHE A 328 25.27 21.41 -18.77
CA PHE A 328 24.44 20.55 -17.91
C PHE A 328 23.03 21.13 -17.65
N GLN A 329 22.39 21.64 -18.70
CA GLN A 329 21.03 22.18 -18.65
C GLN A 329 20.02 21.25 -19.32
N ASN A 330 18.90 21.03 -18.65
CA ASN A 330 17.71 20.40 -19.21
C ASN A 330 16.79 21.50 -19.74
N ARG A 331 16.16 21.28 -20.91
CA ARG A 331 15.21 22.21 -21.52
C ARG A 331 13.83 21.58 -21.48
N LEU A 332 12.90 22.24 -20.80
CA LEU A 332 11.55 21.73 -20.58
C LEU A 332 10.54 22.56 -21.37
N ALA A 333 9.59 21.89 -22.00
CA ALA A 333 8.43 22.53 -22.59
C ALA A 333 7.39 22.73 -21.49
N LEU A 334 6.93 23.98 -21.31
CA LEU A 334 5.87 24.28 -20.34
C LEU A 334 4.58 23.56 -20.74
N THR A 335 3.93 22.95 -19.75
CA THR A 335 2.54 22.52 -19.89
C THR A 335 1.64 23.75 -19.90
N LYS A 336 0.48 23.65 -20.58
CA LYS A 336 -0.42 24.79 -20.77
C LYS A 336 -1.85 24.46 -20.46
N GLN A 337 -2.40 25.07 -19.42
CA GLN A 337 -3.80 24.89 -19.04
C GLN A 337 -4.73 25.42 -20.13
N SER A 338 -4.46 26.59 -20.71
CA SER A 338 -5.29 27.14 -21.80
C SER A 338 -5.39 26.24 -23.02
N TYR A 339 -4.29 25.59 -23.42
CA TYR A 339 -4.30 24.63 -24.52
C TYR A 339 -5.09 23.37 -24.17
N PHE A 340 -4.96 22.89 -22.93
CA PHE A 340 -5.77 21.78 -22.44
C PHE A 340 -7.27 22.10 -22.50
N ASP A 341 -7.64 23.30 -22.09
CA ASP A 341 -9.04 23.74 -22.09
C ASP A 341 -9.60 23.85 -23.52
N GLU A 342 -8.78 24.31 -24.49
CA GLU A 342 -9.12 24.37 -25.91
C GLU A 342 -9.42 22.98 -26.47
N ILE A 343 -8.48 22.03 -26.36
CA ILE A 343 -8.65 20.68 -26.92
C ILE A 343 -9.80 19.93 -26.25
N ARG A 344 -9.99 20.13 -24.93
CA ARG A 344 -11.06 19.47 -24.19
C ARG A 344 -12.41 20.00 -24.64
N LYS A 345 -12.53 21.30 -24.89
CA LYS A 345 -13.77 21.91 -25.37
C LYS A 345 -14.24 21.27 -26.68
N ASP A 346 -13.32 20.90 -27.57
CA ASP A 346 -13.64 20.23 -28.84
C ASP A 346 -14.13 18.79 -28.65
N ASP A 347 -13.78 18.14 -27.55
CA ASP A 347 -14.19 16.76 -27.22
C ASP A 347 -15.48 16.70 -26.39
N ILE A 348 -15.90 17.82 -25.79
CA ILE A 348 -17.21 17.95 -25.17
C ILE A 348 -18.26 18.12 -26.27
N GLY A 349 -19.12 17.11 -26.45
CA GLY A 349 -20.14 17.11 -27.49
C GLY A 349 -21.35 17.93 -27.09
N ILE A 350 -22.05 17.48 -26.05
CA ILE A 350 -23.28 18.13 -25.58
C ILE A 350 -23.35 18.16 -24.05
N SER A 351 -23.99 19.21 -23.53
CA SER A 351 -24.42 19.30 -22.14
C SER A 351 -25.94 19.27 -22.09
N LEU A 352 -26.49 18.19 -21.54
CA LEU A 352 -27.90 18.04 -21.23
C LEU A 352 -28.19 18.68 -19.86
N ASP A 353 -28.75 19.88 -19.89
CA ASP A 353 -29.21 20.58 -18.68
C ASP A 353 -30.71 20.31 -18.45
N ASN A 354 -31.00 19.28 -17.64
CA ASN A 354 -32.38 18.88 -17.40
C ASN A 354 -33.11 19.88 -16.50
N GLN A 355 -33.99 20.68 -17.10
CA GLN A 355 -34.79 21.67 -16.37
C GLN A 355 -36.03 21.08 -15.69
N LYS A 356 -36.38 19.81 -15.96
CA LYS A 356 -37.63 19.17 -15.52
C LYS A 356 -37.35 17.95 -14.65
N ASN A 357 -37.95 17.94 -13.48
CA ASN A 357 -37.83 16.80 -12.58
C ASN A 357 -38.51 15.55 -13.18
N ASP A 358 -37.78 14.43 -13.19
CA ASP A 358 -38.22 13.12 -13.72
C ASP A 358 -38.52 13.09 -15.24
N GLU A 359 -37.91 13.98 -16.04
CA GLU A 359 -38.02 13.93 -17.51
C GLU A 359 -37.39 12.64 -18.09
N ASN A 360 -38.01 12.10 -19.14
CA ASN A 360 -37.52 10.90 -19.84
C ASN A 360 -36.95 11.27 -21.21
N TYR A 361 -35.64 11.11 -21.36
CA TYR A 361 -34.92 11.32 -22.61
C TYR A 361 -34.73 10.01 -23.36
N ARG A 362 -35.04 9.98 -24.65
CA ARG A 362 -34.77 8.85 -25.54
C ARG A 362 -33.44 9.06 -26.24
N TRP A 363 -32.57 8.05 -26.22
CA TRP A 363 -31.28 8.05 -26.91
C TRP A 363 -31.24 6.98 -27.97
N ALA A 364 -31.12 7.37 -29.25
CA ALA A 364 -31.14 6.46 -30.39
C ALA A 364 -30.01 6.77 -31.38
N ASN A 365 -29.57 5.77 -32.13
CA ASN A 365 -28.62 5.98 -33.22
C ASN A 365 -29.29 6.72 -34.38
N GLN A 366 -28.58 7.66 -34.99
CA GLN A 366 -29.07 8.41 -36.15
C GLN A 366 -28.58 7.73 -37.43
N ASN A 367 -29.49 7.16 -38.21
CA ASN A 367 -29.15 6.58 -39.51
C ASN A 367 -29.25 7.65 -40.61
N ASN A 368 -28.10 8.15 -41.07
CA ASN A 368 -28.02 9.21 -42.08
C ASN A 368 -28.14 8.70 -43.54
N GLY A 369 -28.58 7.46 -43.75
CA GLY A 369 -28.84 6.91 -45.09
C GLY A 369 -27.60 6.54 -45.90
N GLN A 370 -26.40 6.59 -45.31
CA GLN A 370 -25.11 6.28 -45.97
C GLN A 370 -24.41 5.02 -45.43
N ASN A 371 -25.11 4.11 -44.72
CA ASN A 371 -24.53 2.93 -44.03
C ASN A 371 -23.42 3.26 -43.01
N GLU A 372 -23.24 4.54 -42.63
CA GLU A 372 -22.29 4.97 -41.63
C GLU A 372 -23.03 5.56 -40.42
N LEU A 373 -23.00 4.88 -39.27
CA LEU A 373 -23.49 5.46 -38.01
C LEU A 373 -22.41 6.37 -37.45
N LYS A 374 -22.64 7.68 -37.45
CA LYS A 374 -21.68 8.68 -36.94
C LYS A 374 -22.25 9.54 -35.81
N GLN A 375 -23.55 9.46 -35.60
CA GLN A 375 -24.30 10.36 -34.73
C GLN A 375 -25.40 9.61 -34.01
N SER A 376 -25.81 10.14 -32.88
CA SER A 376 -26.95 9.71 -32.09
C SER A 376 -27.77 10.92 -31.68
N ILE A 377 -29.04 10.71 -31.38
CA ILE A 377 -29.96 11.77 -30.97
C ILE A 377 -30.46 11.48 -29.56
N ILE A 378 -30.39 12.51 -28.70
CA ILE A 378 -31.04 12.55 -27.39
C ILE A 378 -32.22 13.51 -27.47
N SER A 379 -33.42 13.00 -27.22
CA SER A 379 -34.65 13.78 -27.35
C SER A 379 -35.59 13.63 -26.16
N SER A 380 -36.27 14.71 -25.78
CA SER A 380 -37.34 14.65 -24.78
C SER A 380 -38.65 14.18 -25.40
N SER A 381 -39.54 13.65 -24.57
CA SER A 381 -40.85 13.13 -25.00
C SER A 381 -41.76 14.20 -25.65
N ASP A 382 -41.63 15.45 -25.24
CA ASP A 382 -42.37 16.61 -25.76
C ASP A 382 -41.67 17.31 -26.94
N GLY A 383 -40.50 16.83 -27.37
CA GLY A 383 -39.70 17.40 -28.45
C GLY A 383 -39.01 18.73 -28.13
N SER A 384 -39.09 19.23 -26.89
CA SER A 384 -38.42 20.47 -26.48
C SER A 384 -36.89 20.36 -26.44
N VAL A 385 -36.36 19.14 -26.28
CA VAL A 385 -34.95 18.82 -26.37
C VAL A 385 -34.73 17.88 -27.56
N ASN A 386 -33.78 18.22 -28.42
CA ASN A 386 -33.32 17.39 -29.53
C ASN A 386 -31.83 17.71 -29.78
N LEU A 387 -30.95 16.92 -29.17
CA LEU A 387 -29.51 17.11 -29.17
C LEU A 387 -28.85 16.01 -29.99
N THR A 388 -28.02 16.40 -30.97
CA THR A 388 -27.18 15.47 -31.72
C THR A 388 -25.84 15.30 -31.01
N LEU A 389 -25.45 14.06 -30.77
CA LEU A 389 -24.16 13.70 -30.19
C LEU A 389 -23.40 12.81 -31.17
N ASP A 390 -22.19 13.22 -31.50
CA ASP A 390 -21.27 12.40 -32.29
C ASP A 390 -20.82 11.18 -31.47
N VAL A 391 -20.95 10.00 -32.09
CA VAL A 391 -20.61 8.70 -31.52
C VAL A 391 -19.52 8.05 -32.37
N LYS A 392 -19.05 6.85 -32.02
CA LYS A 392 -18.07 6.15 -32.87
C LYS A 392 -18.64 5.99 -34.28
N ILE A 393 -17.79 6.19 -35.30
CA ILE A 393 -18.17 5.88 -36.69
C ILE A 393 -18.37 4.36 -36.78
N GLU A 394 -19.47 3.84 -37.29
CA GLU A 394 -19.59 2.42 -37.68
C GLU A 394 -19.59 2.34 -39.21
N ASN A 395 -18.75 1.49 -39.79
CA ASN A 395 -18.69 1.24 -41.23
C ASN A 395 -18.73 -0.28 -41.43
N ASP A 396 -19.30 -0.75 -42.54
CA ASP A 396 -19.37 -2.18 -42.87
C ASP A 396 -17.97 -2.84 -42.75
N ASP A 397 -17.85 -3.86 -41.89
CA ASP A 397 -16.63 -4.60 -41.56
C ASP A 397 -15.94 -5.25 -42.78
N THR A 398 -16.51 -5.12 -43.97
CA THR A 398 -16.01 -5.60 -45.25
C THR A 398 -14.95 -4.70 -45.91
N LYS A 399 -14.74 -3.45 -45.43
CA LYS A 399 -13.58 -2.66 -45.86
C LYS A 399 -12.30 -3.24 -45.25
N ASN A 400 -11.70 -4.18 -45.97
CA ASN A 400 -10.28 -4.51 -45.82
C ASN A 400 -9.50 -3.18 -45.87
N TRP A 401 -8.93 -2.75 -44.74
CA TRP A 401 -7.92 -1.70 -44.69
C TRP A 401 -6.58 -2.20 -45.27
N GLN A 402 -6.66 -2.86 -46.43
CA GLN A 402 -5.53 -3.20 -47.27
C GLN A 402 -5.41 -2.05 -48.28
N ASP A 403 -4.21 -1.51 -48.40
CA ASP A 403 -3.91 -0.63 -49.51
C ASP A 403 -4.15 -1.40 -50.82
N GLU A 404 -4.46 -0.68 -51.89
CA GLU A 404 -4.66 -1.23 -53.24
C GLU A 404 -3.37 -1.85 -53.83
N ASN A 405 -2.28 -1.97 -53.04
CA ASN A 405 -0.94 -2.31 -53.52
C ASN A 405 -0.13 -3.30 -52.66
N GLY A 406 -0.67 -3.92 -51.59
CA GLY A 406 -0.13 -5.12 -50.97
C GLY A 406 1.40 -5.16 -50.73
N LEU A 407 1.99 -4.09 -50.19
CA LEU A 407 3.46 -4.00 -50.03
C LEU A 407 3.89 -3.91 -48.56
N ILE A 408 4.21 -5.07 -47.99
CA ILE A 408 5.14 -5.19 -46.86
C ILE A 408 6.55 -4.88 -47.41
N ALA A 409 6.96 -3.61 -47.39
CA ALA A 409 8.31 -3.24 -47.82
C ALA A 409 9.36 -3.76 -46.83
N THR A 410 10.09 -4.77 -47.26
CA THR A 410 11.38 -5.17 -46.69
C THR A 410 12.52 -4.39 -47.35
N LYS A 411 13.57 -4.16 -46.55
CA LYS A 411 15.01 -3.98 -46.86
C LYS A 411 15.67 -2.59 -46.98
N GLN A 412 16.73 -2.48 -46.15
CA GLN A 412 18.12 -2.00 -46.38
C GLN A 412 18.42 -0.86 -47.37
N ASN A 413 19.21 0.09 -46.84
CA ASN A 413 20.27 0.88 -47.48
C ASN A 413 20.06 1.33 -48.93
N GLN A 414 19.78 2.62 -49.13
CA GLN A 414 20.76 3.58 -49.70
C GLN A 414 20.18 5.00 -49.67
N LEU A 415 21.10 5.97 -49.63
CA LEU A 415 20.85 7.41 -49.51
C LEU A 415 20.06 7.97 -50.71
N ASN A 416 19.30 9.02 -50.43
CA ASN A 416 18.64 9.96 -51.36
C ASN A 416 17.44 9.43 -52.19
N THR A 417 16.24 9.44 -51.59
CA THR A 417 14.98 9.74 -52.30
C THR A 417 13.92 10.20 -51.30
N THR A 418 13.16 11.23 -51.68
CA THR A 418 11.99 11.75 -50.97
C THR A 418 10.90 10.68 -50.98
N TYR A 419 10.75 9.92 -49.90
CA TYR A 419 9.68 8.94 -49.78
C TYR A 419 8.37 9.62 -49.38
N THR A 420 7.32 9.31 -50.13
CA THR A 420 5.94 9.68 -49.83
C THR A 420 5.47 8.90 -48.61
N ILE A 421 5.63 9.45 -47.40
CA ILE A 421 5.17 8.90 -46.11
C ILE A 421 3.61 8.94 -45.99
N ILE A 422 2.93 9.50 -47.01
CA ILE A 422 1.51 9.85 -47.01
C ILE A 422 0.55 8.67 -46.79
N PRO A 423 0.73 7.44 -47.33
CA PRO A 423 -0.29 6.39 -47.21
C PRO A 423 -0.46 5.83 -45.78
N LYS A 424 0.64 5.69 -45.02
CA LYS A 424 0.61 5.15 -43.66
C LYS A 424 0.15 6.19 -42.63
N ILE A 425 0.50 7.46 -42.84
CA ILE A 425 -0.01 8.58 -42.03
C ILE A 425 -1.52 8.76 -42.25
N LYS A 426 -1.99 8.62 -43.49
CA LYS A 426 -3.41 8.74 -43.85
C LYS A 426 -4.28 7.63 -43.22
N LEU A 427 -3.83 6.38 -43.27
CA LEU A 427 -4.52 5.26 -42.61
C LEU A 427 -4.60 5.45 -41.07
N LEU A 428 -3.50 5.90 -40.45
CA LEU A 428 -3.47 6.18 -39.02
C LEU A 428 -4.35 7.38 -38.63
N SER A 429 -4.44 8.42 -39.45
CA SER A 429 -5.36 9.54 -39.21
C SER A 429 -6.83 9.11 -39.32
N GLU A 430 -7.17 8.24 -40.26
CA GLU A 430 -8.55 7.75 -40.44
C GLU A 430 -9.01 6.86 -39.26
N ILE A 431 -8.11 6.05 -38.68
CA ILE A 431 -8.42 5.23 -37.48
C ILE A 431 -8.51 6.10 -36.21
N ARG A 432 -7.69 7.16 -36.11
CA ARG A 432 -7.78 8.13 -35.01
C ARG A 432 -9.10 8.88 -35.06
N GLU A 433 -9.48 9.36 -36.23
CA GLU A 433 -10.78 9.99 -36.48
C GLU A 433 -11.92 9.07 -36.05
N TYR A 434 -11.84 7.77 -36.32
CA TYR A 434 -12.87 6.79 -35.98
C TYR A 434 -13.22 6.67 -34.48
N PHE A 435 -12.21 6.60 -33.59
CA PHE A 435 -12.45 6.52 -32.14
C PHE A 435 -12.59 7.89 -31.49
N ASN A 436 -11.87 8.89 -31.98
CA ASN A 436 -11.91 10.25 -31.46
C ASN A 436 -13.18 11.01 -31.87
N HIS A 437 -13.90 10.55 -32.91
CA HIS A 437 -15.18 11.14 -33.34
C HIS A 437 -16.21 11.15 -32.21
N GLY A 438 -16.20 10.14 -31.33
CA GLY A 438 -17.06 10.08 -30.16
C GLY A 438 -16.81 11.22 -29.16
N LYS A 439 -17.88 11.93 -28.79
CA LYS A 439 -17.82 13.10 -27.90
C LYS A 439 -18.42 12.84 -26.53
N ASP A 440 -17.98 13.62 -25.54
CA ASP A 440 -18.46 13.50 -24.16
C ASP A 440 -19.89 14.07 -24.01
N LEU A 441 -20.66 13.46 -23.11
CA LEU A 441 -21.99 13.93 -22.70
C LEU A 441 -21.98 14.28 -21.21
N TYR A 442 -22.30 15.54 -20.91
CA TYR A 442 -22.48 16.05 -19.54
C TYR A 442 -23.97 16.16 -19.23
N ILE A 443 -24.41 15.61 -18.10
CA ILE A 443 -25.81 15.59 -17.66
C ILE A 443 -25.89 16.28 -16.31
N LYS A 444 -26.62 17.40 -16.25
CA LYS A 444 -26.76 18.26 -15.07
C LYS A 444 -28.22 18.70 -14.89
N GLY A 445 -28.48 19.46 -13.83
CA GLY A 445 -29.81 19.98 -13.52
C GLY A 445 -30.61 19.03 -12.63
N GLN A 446 -31.91 18.88 -12.91
CA GLN A 446 -32.83 18.04 -12.15
C GLN A 446 -32.65 16.56 -12.48
N LYS A 447 -33.11 15.67 -11.59
CA LYS A 447 -33.08 14.23 -11.84
C LYS A 447 -33.94 13.82 -13.02
N GLY A 448 -33.57 12.75 -13.71
CA GLY A 448 -34.25 12.29 -14.92
C GLY A 448 -33.88 10.87 -15.35
N THR A 449 -34.33 10.48 -16.53
CA THR A 449 -34.05 9.17 -17.13
C THR A 449 -33.48 9.31 -18.53
N LEU A 450 -32.46 8.50 -18.85
CA LEU A 450 -31.89 8.30 -20.18
C LEU A 450 -32.24 6.88 -20.67
N GLN A 451 -33.14 6.78 -21.62
CA GLN A 451 -33.64 5.52 -22.16
C GLN A 451 -33.01 5.23 -23.53
N LEU A 452 -32.08 4.29 -23.58
CA LEU A 452 -31.46 3.82 -24.82
C LEU A 452 -32.48 3.04 -25.63
N GLN A 453 -32.63 3.41 -26.90
CA GLN A 453 -33.46 2.69 -27.87
C GLN A 453 -32.66 1.62 -28.61
N ASP A 454 -31.35 1.85 -28.77
CA ASP A 454 -30.39 0.98 -29.44
C ASP A 454 -29.13 0.81 -28.56
N SER A 455 -28.29 -0.17 -28.87
CA SER A 455 -26.93 -0.21 -28.30
C SER A 455 -26.13 0.99 -28.80
N ILE A 456 -25.38 1.63 -27.91
CA ILE A 456 -24.61 2.84 -28.19
C ILE A 456 -23.11 2.54 -28.06
N ASN A 457 -22.36 2.83 -29.11
CA ASN A 457 -20.90 2.85 -29.09
C ASN A 457 -20.41 4.30 -29.18
N GLN A 458 -20.13 4.91 -28.03
CA GLN A 458 -19.70 6.29 -27.92
C GLN A 458 -18.19 6.46 -28.22
N GLY A 459 -17.47 5.40 -28.57
CA GLY A 459 -16.03 5.48 -28.88
C GLY A 459 -15.23 5.99 -27.68
N ALA A 460 -14.47 7.07 -27.86
CA ALA A 460 -13.77 7.74 -26.78
C ALA A 460 -14.64 8.76 -26.02
N GLY A 461 -15.93 8.90 -26.32
CA GLY A 461 -16.83 9.75 -25.53
C GLY A 461 -17.16 9.15 -24.16
N GLY A 462 -17.13 9.98 -23.12
CA GLY A 462 -17.51 9.65 -21.75
C GLY A 462 -18.90 10.14 -21.34
N LEU A 463 -19.41 9.60 -20.24
CA LEU A 463 -20.62 10.08 -19.56
C LEU A 463 -20.26 10.75 -18.24
N TYR A 464 -20.73 11.99 -18.05
CA TYR A 464 -20.50 12.78 -16.85
C TYR A 464 -21.83 13.16 -16.22
N PHE A 465 -22.13 12.60 -15.05
CA PHE A 465 -23.37 12.87 -14.31
C PHE A 465 -23.11 13.80 -13.12
N GLU A 466 -23.68 14.99 -13.17
CA GLU A 466 -23.69 15.99 -12.09
C GLU A 466 -25.03 16.04 -11.34
N THR A 467 -25.93 15.12 -11.67
CA THR A 467 -27.27 14.98 -11.07
C THR A 467 -27.66 13.50 -10.97
N ASP A 468 -28.69 13.21 -10.17
CA ASP A 468 -29.21 11.83 -10.04
C ASP A 468 -29.93 11.41 -11.31
N PHE A 469 -29.63 10.23 -11.84
CA PHE A 469 -30.21 9.81 -13.13
C PHE A 469 -30.44 8.30 -13.19
N THR A 470 -31.41 7.88 -13.99
CA THR A 470 -31.58 6.46 -14.36
C THR A 470 -31.18 6.27 -15.81
N VAL A 471 -30.35 5.26 -16.10
CA VAL A 471 -29.99 4.86 -17.47
C VAL A 471 -30.55 3.47 -17.72
N LYS A 472 -31.44 3.33 -18.70
CA LYS A 472 -32.18 2.08 -18.95
C LYS A 472 -32.43 1.81 -20.43
N SER A 473 -32.93 0.61 -20.73
CA SER A 473 -33.45 0.22 -22.05
C SER A 473 -34.65 -0.72 -21.86
N ASP A 474 -35.58 -0.71 -22.82
CA ASP A 474 -36.67 -1.70 -22.87
C ASP A 474 -36.17 -3.09 -23.29
N ASN A 475 -35.05 -3.13 -24.02
CA ASN A 475 -34.36 -4.35 -24.36
C ASN A 475 -33.25 -4.63 -23.33
N PRO A 476 -33.34 -5.72 -22.55
CA PRO A 476 -32.36 -6.03 -21.50
C PRO A 476 -30.97 -6.39 -22.05
N ASP A 477 -30.85 -6.62 -23.36
CA ASP A 477 -29.57 -6.95 -24.02
C ASP A 477 -28.94 -5.72 -24.69
N THR A 478 -29.54 -4.53 -24.56
CA THR A 478 -28.93 -3.26 -24.96
C THR A 478 -27.66 -2.98 -24.17
N THR A 479 -26.62 -2.54 -24.90
CA THR A 479 -25.31 -2.24 -24.34
C THR A 479 -24.91 -0.79 -24.55
N TRP A 480 -24.07 -0.28 -23.66
CA TRP A 480 -23.32 0.96 -23.87
C TRP A 480 -21.81 0.69 -23.78
N LEU A 481 -21.06 1.27 -24.71
CA LEU A 481 -19.59 1.28 -24.72
C LEU A 481 -19.12 2.72 -24.89
N GLY A 482 -18.21 3.15 -24.01
CA GLY A 482 -17.55 4.45 -24.12
C GLY A 482 -16.32 4.54 -23.22
N ALA A 483 -15.78 5.74 -23.06
CA ALA A 483 -14.56 5.95 -22.29
C ALA A 483 -14.71 5.62 -20.80
N GLY A 484 -15.88 5.91 -20.23
CA GLY A 484 -16.19 5.64 -18.83
C GLY A 484 -17.37 6.47 -18.33
N VAL A 485 -17.75 6.22 -17.09
CA VAL A 485 -18.83 6.90 -16.38
C VAL A 485 -18.24 7.61 -15.17
N SER A 486 -18.42 8.93 -15.12
CA SER A 486 -18.12 9.77 -13.97
C SER A 486 -19.42 10.15 -13.26
N VAL A 487 -19.49 9.91 -11.95
CA VAL A 487 -20.62 10.34 -11.11
C VAL A 487 -20.12 11.32 -10.06
N ALA A 488 -20.68 12.53 -10.06
CA ALA A 488 -20.29 13.59 -9.13
C ALA A 488 -20.59 13.23 -7.67
N ASP A 489 -19.92 13.91 -6.75
CA ASP A 489 -20.06 13.67 -5.32
C ASP A 489 -21.52 13.87 -4.85
N GLY A 490 -21.99 12.98 -3.97
CA GLY A 490 -23.36 12.97 -3.48
C GLY A 490 -24.45 12.62 -4.52
N LYS A 491 -24.08 12.27 -5.76
CA LYS A 491 -25.04 11.87 -6.81
C LYS A 491 -25.10 10.36 -6.99
N THR A 492 -26.22 9.88 -7.50
CA THR A 492 -26.45 8.46 -7.79
C THR A 492 -26.97 8.28 -9.21
N VAL A 493 -26.33 7.38 -9.95
CA VAL A 493 -26.81 6.92 -11.26
C VAL A 493 -27.28 5.48 -11.13
N ASP A 494 -28.56 5.25 -11.38
CA ASP A 494 -29.15 3.92 -11.46
C ASP A 494 -28.97 3.35 -12.89
N TRP A 495 -28.13 2.33 -13.02
CA TRP A 495 -27.59 1.82 -14.27
C TRP A 495 -28.17 0.43 -14.58
N GLN A 496 -29.10 0.39 -15.53
CA GLN A 496 -29.91 -0.79 -15.86
C GLN A 496 -29.54 -1.43 -17.21
N ILE A 497 -28.45 -0.99 -17.84
CA ILE A 497 -27.97 -1.51 -19.12
C ILE A 497 -26.65 -2.26 -18.97
N LYS A 498 -26.27 -3.03 -19.99
CA LYS A 498 -25.05 -3.84 -20.00
C LYS A 498 -23.90 -3.10 -20.69
N ASN A 499 -22.70 -3.65 -20.62
CA ASN A 499 -21.60 -3.30 -21.53
C ASN A 499 -21.16 -4.55 -22.32
N PRO A 500 -20.57 -4.40 -23.51
CA PRO A 500 -20.22 -5.54 -24.35
C PRO A 500 -19.23 -6.51 -23.69
N GLN A 501 -19.23 -7.77 -24.13
CA GLN A 501 -18.21 -8.73 -23.70
C GLN A 501 -16.80 -8.25 -24.08
N ASN A 502 -15.83 -8.43 -23.17
CA ASN A 502 -14.45 -7.94 -23.27
C ASN A 502 -14.29 -6.40 -23.20
N ASP A 503 -15.37 -5.65 -23.04
CA ASP A 503 -15.28 -4.25 -22.65
C ASP A 503 -15.04 -4.13 -21.13
N ARG A 504 -14.21 -3.16 -20.74
CA ARG A 504 -14.01 -2.77 -19.34
C ARG A 504 -14.65 -1.40 -19.10
N LEU A 505 -15.80 -1.37 -18.44
CA LEU A 505 -16.44 -0.14 -17.99
C LEU A 505 -15.52 0.54 -16.96
N SER A 506 -15.19 1.81 -17.18
CA SER A 506 -14.37 2.59 -16.23
C SER A 506 -15.29 3.48 -15.40
N LYS A 507 -15.32 3.29 -14.06
CA LYS A 507 -16.11 4.11 -13.13
C LYS A 507 -15.20 5.01 -12.31
N ILE A 508 -15.42 6.31 -12.40
CA ILE A 508 -14.74 7.36 -11.61
C ILE A 508 -15.75 8.34 -10.97
N GLY A 509 -15.25 9.36 -10.28
CA GLY A 509 -16.06 10.32 -9.53
C GLY A 509 -16.58 9.75 -8.21
N LYS A 510 -16.69 10.62 -7.20
CA LYS A 510 -16.99 10.24 -5.80
C LYS A 510 -18.42 9.70 -5.60
N GLY A 511 -19.32 9.94 -6.55
CA GLY A 511 -20.71 9.49 -6.47
C GLY A 511 -20.90 7.99 -6.67
N THR A 512 -22.17 7.60 -6.65
CA THR A 512 -22.60 6.19 -6.68
C THR A 512 -23.09 5.78 -8.06
N LEU A 513 -22.57 4.66 -8.56
CA LEU A 513 -23.17 3.92 -9.68
C LEU A 513 -23.90 2.70 -9.10
N HIS A 514 -25.23 2.72 -9.14
CA HIS A 514 -26.06 1.62 -8.68
C HIS A 514 -26.41 0.75 -9.89
N VAL A 515 -25.79 -0.43 -10.01
CA VAL A 515 -26.01 -1.37 -11.11
C VAL A 515 -27.21 -2.25 -10.78
N SER A 516 -28.30 -2.11 -11.53
CA SER A 516 -29.61 -2.69 -11.22
C SER A 516 -30.32 -3.29 -12.44
N GLY A 517 -29.55 -3.63 -13.48
CA GLY A 517 -30.07 -4.26 -14.69
C GLY A 517 -30.58 -5.68 -14.48
N SER A 518 -30.79 -6.39 -15.59
CA SER A 518 -31.27 -7.78 -15.56
C SER A 518 -30.47 -8.70 -16.47
N LYS A 519 -30.52 -10.01 -16.16
CA LYS A 519 -29.74 -11.08 -16.83
C LYS A 519 -28.23 -10.87 -16.70
N ASP A 520 -27.47 -11.80 -17.25
CA ASP A 520 -26.00 -11.72 -17.23
C ASP A 520 -25.50 -10.54 -18.06
N ASN A 521 -24.67 -9.71 -17.43
CA ASN A 521 -23.76 -8.81 -18.11
C ASN A 521 -22.42 -9.52 -18.33
N LEU A 522 -21.96 -9.55 -19.58
CA LEU A 522 -20.70 -10.22 -19.97
C LEU A 522 -19.51 -9.25 -20.03
N GLY A 523 -19.74 -7.96 -19.84
CA GLY A 523 -18.68 -6.96 -19.71
C GLY A 523 -18.00 -6.98 -18.34
N ASP A 524 -16.83 -6.37 -18.29
CA ASP A 524 -16.02 -6.17 -17.09
C ASP A 524 -16.19 -4.74 -16.57
N ILE A 525 -15.77 -4.48 -15.33
CA ILE A 525 -15.69 -3.14 -14.74
C ILE A 525 -14.35 -2.92 -14.02
N SER A 526 -13.78 -1.72 -14.15
CA SER A 526 -12.75 -1.19 -13.27
C SER A 526 -13.33 -0.02 -12.48
N VAL A 527 -13.32 -0.13 -11.16
CA VAL A 527 -13.83 0.88 -10.25
C VAL A 527 -12.63 1.63 -9.68
N GLY A 528 -12.50 2.90 -10.04
CA GLY A 528 -11.41 3.76 -9.61
C GLY A 528 -11.80 4.78 -8.56
N ASP A 529 -13.07 5.15 -8.41
CA ASP A 529 -13.51 6.13 -7.42
C ASP A 529 -15.01 6.02 -7.09
N GLY A 530 -15.38 6.53 -5.93
CA GLY A 530 -16.75 6.54 -5.41
C GLY A 530 -17.28 5.15 -5.08
N THR A 531 -18.60 4.98 -5.18
CA THR A 531 -19.27 3.73 -4.83
C THR A 531 -19.86 3.05 -6.05
N VAL A 532 -19.73 1.72 -6.14
CA VAL A 532 -20.51 0.87 -7.06
C VAL A 532 -21.34 -0.11 -6.24
N ILE A 533 -22.65 -0.12 -6.43
CA ILE A 533 -23.54 -1.11 -5.80
C ILE A 533 -23.93 -2.11 -6.88
N LEU A 534 -23.54 -3.38 -6.70
CA LEU A 534 -23.92 -4.47 -7.59
C LEU A 534 -25.24 -5.08 -7.11
N ASN A 535 -26.33 -4.83 -7.85
CA ASN A 535 -27.68 -5.29 -7.55
C ASN A 535 -28.42 -5.76 -8.82
N GLN A 536 -27.74 -6.50 -9.68
CA GLN A 536 -28.31 -7.11 -10.88
C GLN A 536 -29.37 -8.15 -10.51
N THR A 537 -30.45 -8.16 -11.29
CA THR A 537 -31.57 -9.10 -11.14
C THR A 537 -31.48 -10.28 -12.11
N ASN A 538 -31.73 -11.50 -11.63
CA ASN A 538 -31.73 -12.73 -12.46
C ASN A 538 -30.44 -12.96 -13.27
N GLY A 539 -29.26 -12.58 -12.75
CA GLY A 539 -27.98 -12.79 -13.42
C GLY A 539 -26.82 -12.07 -12.73
N GLN A 540 -25.62 -12.20 -13.30
CA GLN A 540 -24.40 -11.54 -12.80
C GLN A 540 -24.32 -10.06 -13.26
N ALA A 541 -23.83 -9.18 -12.39
CA ALA A 541 -23.65 -7.75 -12.66
C ALA A 541 -22.49 -7.45 -13.61
N PHE A 542 -21.39 -8.20 -13.49
CA PHE A 542 -20.24 -8.13 -14.38
C PHE A 542 -19.53 -9.48 -14.44
N ASN A 543 -18.80 -9.70 -15.53
CA ASN A 543 -17.93 -10.86 -15.70
C ASN A 543 -16.67 -10.76 -14.82
N GLN A 544 -16.06 -9.58 -14.72
CA GLN A 544 -14.90 -9.29 -13.85
C GLN A 544 -15.03 -7.92 -13.18
N VAL A 545 -14.58 -7.82 -11.94
CA VAL A 545 -14.61 -6.58 -11.14
C VAL A 545 -13.20 -6.25 -10.64
N GLY A 546 -12.63 -5.17 -11.17
CA GLY A 546 -11.39 -4.56 -10.69
C GLY A 546 -11.64 -3.45 -9.68
N ILE A 547 -10.96 -3.51 -8.54
CA ILE A 547 -11.00 -2.50 -7.50
C ILE A 547 -9.60 -1.88 -7.39
N VAL A 548 -9.46 -0.60 -7.76
CA VAL A 548 -8.16 0.06 -7.90
C VAL A 548 -8.13 1.47 -7.30
N SER A 549 -6.93 1.99 -7.07
CA SER A 549 -6.55 3.30 -6.52
C SER A 549 -6.74 3.54 -5.02
N GLY A 550 -7.43 2.65 -4.30
CA GLY A 550 -7.71 2.77 -2.87
C GLY A 550 -8.88 3.70 -2.52
N ARG A 551 -9.38 4.48 -3.48
CA ARG A 551 -10.54 5.37 -3.34
C ARG A 551 -11.91 4.67 -3.30
N PRO A 552 -12.17 3.58 -4.05
CA PRO A 552 -13.53 3.13 -4.26
C PRO A 552 -14.07 2.17 -3.20
N ILE A 553 -15.40 2.05 -3.17
CA ILE A 553 -16.15 0.99 -2.49
C ILE A 553 -16.99 0.23 -3.54
N VAL A 554 -16.85 -1.09 -3.60
CA VAL A 554 -17.76 -1.98 -4.32
C VAL A 554 -18.62 -2.73 -3.31
N ARG A 555 -19.94 -2.54 -3.37
CA ARG A 555 -20.91 -3.15 -2.45
C ARG A 555 -21.72 -4.23 -3.16
N LEU A 556 -21.85 -5.39 -2.53
CA LEU A 556 -22.70 -6.48 -3.02
C LEU A 556 -24.11 -6.40 -2.43
N ALA A 557 -25.13 -6.44 -3.27
CA ALA A 557 -26.51 -6.61 -2.79
C ALA A 557 -26.78 -8.06 -2.38
N ASN A 558 -26.20 -9.03 -3.07
CA ASN A 558 -26.25 -10.46 -2.77
C ASN A 558 -24.98 -11.18 -3.28
N ASP A 559 -24.88 -12.49 -3.05
CA ASP A 559 -23.73 -13.34 -3.40
C ASP A 559 -23.68 -13.80 -4.87
N GLN A 560 -24.68 -13.46 -5.69
CA GLN A 560 -24.79 -13.86 -7.11
C GLN A 560 -24.26 -12.80 -8.08
N GLN A 561 -23.83 -11.65 -7.56
CA GLN A 561 -23.49 -10.48 -8.37
C GLN A 561 -22.24 -10.65 -9.23
N VAL A 562 -21.26 -11.37 -8.70
CA VAL A 562 -19.98 -11.65 -9.37
C VAL A 562 -19.38 -12.89 -8.73
N LYS A 563 -18.73 -13.71 -9.54
CA LYS A 563 -17.97 -14.85 -9.02
C LYS A 563 -16.77 -14.34 -8.21
N PRO A 564 -16.57 -14.78 -6.95
CA PRO A 564 -15.47 -14.29 -6.11
C PRO A 564 -14.08 -14.35 -6.77
N GLU A 565 -13.80 -15.38 -7.57
CA GLU A 565 -12.55 -15.55 -8.31
C GLU A 565 -12.32 -14.54 -9.45
N ASN A 566 -13.36 -13.80 -9.83
CA ASN A 566 -13.31 -12.74 -10.84
C ASN A 566 -13.27 -11.35 -10.22
N ILE A 567 -13.10 -11.24 -8.90
CA ILE A 567 -12.78 -9.99 -8.22
C ILE A 567 -11.26 -9.90 -8.06
N TYR A 568 -10.67 -8.76 -8.42
CA TYR A 568 -9.28 -8.47 -8.14
C TYR A 568 -9.09 -7.08 -7.53
N PHE A 569 -8.12 -6.99 -6.60
CA PHE A 569 -7.64 -5.74 -6.06
C PHE A 569 -6.31 -5.40 -6.75
N GLY A 570 -6.38 -4.45 -7.70
CA GLY A 570 -5.22 -4.00 -8.45
C GLY A 570 -4.40 -2.98 -7.66
N PHE A 571 -3.73 -2.06 -8.37
CA PHE A 571 -2.88 -1.06 -7.75
C PHE A 571 -3.63 -0.23 -6.69
N ARG A 572 -3.14 -0.25 -5.45
CA ARG A 572 -3.73 0.38 -4.25
C ARG A 572 -5.13 -0.12 -3.86
N GLY A 573 -5.66 -1.14 -4.52
CA GLY A 573 -6.92 -1.79 -4.17
C GLY A 573 -8.10 -0.84 -3.95
N GLY A 574 -8.80 -1.01 -2.83
CA GLY A 574 -10.05 -0.36 -2.44
C GLY A 574 -10.87 -1.30 -1.56
N ARG A 575 -12.15 -0.99 -1.33
CA ARG A 575 -13.02 -1.79 -0.46
C ARG A 575 -13.99 -2.66 -1.24
N LEU A 576 -14.01 -3.95 -0.95
CA LEU A 576 -15.15 -4.83 -1.21
C LEU A 576 -16.02 -4.89 0.05
N ASP A 577 -17.16 -4.23 0.03
CA ASP A 577 -18.19 -4.31 1.05
C ASP A 577 -19.13 -5.47 0.76
N VAL A 578 -18.98 -6.56 1.53
CA VAL A 578 -19.80 -7.76 1.37
C VAL A 578 -21.21 -7.59 1.92
N ASN A 579 -21.46 -6.54 2.70
CA ASN A 579 -22.80 -6.11 3.11
C ASN A 579 -23.70 -7.24 3.63
N GLY A 580 -23.18 -8.05 4.56
CA GLY A 580 -23.90 -9.18 5.17
C GLY A 580 -23.90 -10.48 4.36
N ASN A 581 -23.32 -10.51 3.16
CA ASN A 581 -23.23 -11.70 2.33
C ASN A 581 -22.02 -12.56 2.70
N ASN A 582 -22.19 -13.88 2.65
CA ASN A 582 -21.09 -14.82 2.81
C ASN A 582 -20.44 -15.07 1.45
N LEU A 583 -19.11 -15.10 1.40
CA LEU A 583 -18.37 -15.39 0.18
C LEU A 583 -17.34 -16.49 0.41
N THR A 584 -17.11 -17.32 -0.60
CA THR A 584 -16.04 -18.31 -0.60
C THR A 584 -15.05 -17.98 -1.71
N PHE A 585 -13.78 -17.81 -1.35
CA PHE A 585 -12.68 -17.56 -2.30
C PHE A 585 -11.75 -18.77 -2.34
N ASN A 586 -11.48 -19.24 -3.56
CA ASN A 586 -10.31 -20.10 -3.79
C ASN A 586 -9.03 -19.31 -3.61
N TYR A 587 -9.03 -18.08 -4.09
CA TYR A 587 -7.92 -17.15 -3.95
C TYR A 587 -8.47 -15.72 -4.08
N ILE A 588 -8.00 -14.79 -3.24
CA ILE A 588 -8.31 -13.37 -3.39
C ILE A 588 -7.18 -12.76 -4.22
N ARG A 589 -7.45 -12.38 -5.48
CA ARG A 589 -6.45 -11.72 -6.32
C ARG A 589 -6.15 -10.33 -5.77
N ASN A 590 -4.90 -10.08 -5.38
CA ASN A 590 -4.52 -8.85 -4.70
C ASN A 590 -3.07 -8.49 -5.00
N LEU A 591 -2.80 -7.20 -5.24
CA LEU A 591 -1.44 -6.69 -5.38
C LEU A 591 -0.83 -6.31 -4.02
N ASP A 592 -1.51 -5.43 -3.29
CA ASP A 592 -0.93 -4.70 -2.15
C ASP A 592 -1.92 -4.58 -0.99
N GLU A 593 -1.50 -3.83 0.03
CA GLU A 593 -2.24 -3.63 1.27
C GLU A 593 -3.51 -2.77 1.14
N GLY A 594 -3.70 -2.09 0.00
CA GLY A 594 -4.92 -1.34 -0.28
C GLY A 594 -6.14 -2.23 -0.55
N ALA A 595 -5.94 -3.54 -0.75
CA ALA A 595 -7.02 -4.50 -0.83
C ALA A 595 -7.74 -4.64 0.52
N MET A 596 -9.02 -4.26 0.59
CA MET A 596 -9.82 -4.37 1.83
C MET A 596 -11.10 -5.15 1.60
N ILE A 597 -11.37 -6.13 2.46
CA ILE A 597 -12.68 -6.81 2.52
C ILE A 597 -13.35 -6.41 3.83
N VAL A 598 -14.50 -5.77 3.72
CA VAL A 598 -15.24 -5.15 4.83
C VAL A 598 -16.69 -5.61 4.82
N ASN A 599 -17.37 -5.43 5.96
CA ASN A 599 -18.81 -5.54 6.05
C ASN A 599 -19.35 -4.26 6.67
N HIS A 600 -20.00 -3.41 5.89
CA HIS A 600 -20.64 -2.19 6.42
C HIS A 600 -22.08 -2.42 6.86
N ASN A 601 -22.62 -3.64 6.74
CA ASN A 601 -23.96 -3.97 7.23
C ASN A 601 -23.97 -4.02 8.77
N ALA A 602 -24.79 -3.16 9.38
CA ALA A 602 -24.88 -3.03 10.83
C ALA A 602 -25.67 -4.15 11.52
N SER A 603 -26.54 -4.84 10.79
CA SER A 603 -27.46 -5.84 11.34
C SER A 603 -27.08 -7.29 11.02
N GLN A 604 -26.40 -7.51 9.90
CA GLN A 604 -26.13 -8.84 9.39
C GLN A 604 -24.63 -9.11 9.38
N ALA A 605 -24.25 -10.20 10.03
CA ALA A 605 -22.88 -10.71 10.00
C ALA A 605 -22.57 -11.33 8.63
N ALA A 606 -21.32 -11.22 8.22
CA ALA A 606 -20.79 -11.88 7.02
C ALA A 606 -19.64 -12.82 7.37
N THR A 607 -19.43 -13.85 6.55
CA THR A 607 -18.33 -14.80 6.66
C THR A 607 -17.61 -14.94 5.33
N ILE A 608 -16.29 -14.74 5.35
CA ILE A 608 -15.40 -15.01 4.22
C ILE A 608 -14.72 -16.35 4.44
N THR A 609 -14.92 -17.30 3.53
CA THR A 609 -14.25 -18.61 3.56
C THR A 609 -13.12 -18.63 2.55
N LEU A 610 -11.91 -18.97 2.98
CA LEU A 610 -10.71 -19.09 2.16
C LEU A 610 -10.35 -20.56 1.96
N LYS A 611 -10.40 -21.03 0.72
CA LYS A 611 -10.02 -22.39 0.29
C LYS A 611 -8.57 -22.51 -0.17
N ALA A 612 -7.93 -21.38 -0.47
CA ALA A 612 -6.51 -21.16 -0.76
C ALA A 612 -5.60 -22.40 -0.92
N ASP A 613 -4.98 -22.53 -2.09
CA ASP A 613 -3.91 -23.49 -2.31
C ASP A 613 -2.53 -22.87 -1.97
N ALA A 614 -2.07 -23.11 -0.75
CA ALA A 614 -0.75 -22.66 -0.29
C ALA A 614 0.44 -23.34 -1.02
N GLN A 615 0.21 -24.41 -1.81
CA GLN A 615 1.26 -25.00 -2.66
C GLN A 615 1.47 -24.22 -3.94
N ASN A 616 0.47 -23.46 -4.40
CA ASN A 616 0.62 -22.57 -5.54
C ASN A 616 1.23 -21.25 -5.06
N PRO A 617 2.50 -20.95 -5.38
CA PRO A 617 3.17 -19.74 -4.87
C PRO A 617 2.46 -18.45 -5.31
N ASN A 618 1.70 -18.45 -6.41
CA ASN A 618 0.95 -17.29 -6.88
C ASN A 618 -0.35 -17.04 -6.08
N GLN A 619 -0.80 -18.03 -5.30
CA GLN A 619 -2.07 -17.97 -4.56
C GLN A 619 -1.88 -18.15 -3.05
N ALA A 620 -0.65 -18.24 -2.57
CA ALA A 620 -0.34 -18.57 -1.18
C ALA A 620 -0.35 -17.37 -0.22
N ALA A 621 -0.89 -16.21 -0.61
CA ALA A 621 -0.84 -15.01 0.22
C ALA A 621 -1.98 -14.00 -0.03
N PHE A 622 -2.34 -13.26 1.01
CA PHE A 622 -3.17 -12.05 0.94
C PHE A 622 -2.46 -10.88 1.64
N ASN A 623 -2.17 -9.83 0.87
CA ASN A 623 -1.48 -8.62 1.34
C ASN A 623 -2.43 -7.59 1.95
N GLY A 624 -3.73 -7.76 1.76
CA GLY A 624 -4.77 -6.82 2.18
C GLY A 624 -5.19 -6.94 3.63
N VAL A 625 -6.29 -6.25 3.95
CA VAL A 625 -6.86 -6.14 5.29
C VAL A 625 -8.29 -6.69 5.33
N PHE A 626 -8.60 -7.48 6.35
CA PHE A 626 -9.98 -7.85 6.68
C PHE A 626 -10.54 -6.94 7.78
N GLY A 627 -11.71 -6.37 7.56
CA GLY A 627 -12.36 -5.43 8.48
C GLY A 627 -12.04 -3.96 8.16
N GLU A 628 -12.93 -3.07 8.57
CA GLU A 628 -12.82 -1.64 8.26
C GLU A 628 -11.85 -0.94 9.22
N THR A 629 -10.98 -0.08 8.69
CA THR A 629 -9.97 0.67 9.48
C THR A 629 -10.24 2.17 9.48
N ASN A 630 -11.06 2.66 8.56
CA ASN A 630 -11.52 4.03 8.56
C ASN A 630 -12.68 4.20 9.56
N PRO A 631 -12.50 5.00 10.63
CA PRO A 631 -13.54 5.16 11.66
C PRO A 631 -14.81 5.87 11.18
N SER A 632 -14.78 6.52 10.01
CA SER A 632 -15.97 7.13 9.39
C SER A 632 -16.91 6.10 8.76
N HIS A 633 -16.45 4.86 8.55
CA HIS A 633 -17.26 3.77 8.02
C HIS A 633 -17.62 2.78 9.15
N HIS A 634 -18.77 2.13 9.02
CA HIS A 634 -19.20 1.13 9.98
C HIS A 634 -18.37 -0.16 9.86
N ASN A 635 -17.76 -0.62 10.95
CA ASN A 635 -17.12 -1.93 11.00
C ASN A 635 -18.13 -3.00 11.47
N GLY A 636 -18.92 -3.54 10.56
CA GLY A 636 -19.90 -4.59 10.86
C GLY A 636 -19.24 -5.92 11.22
N LYS A 637 -20.04 -6.87 11.73
CA LYS A 637 -19.53 -8.19 12.13
C LYS A 637 -19.04 -8.96 10.90
N LEU A 638 -17.75 -9.26 10.86
CA LEU A 638 -17.10 -10.02 9.79
C LEU A 638 -16.30 -11.17 10.39
N ASN A 639 -16.57 -12.38 9.93
CA ASN A 639 -15.78 -13.57 10.24
C ASN A 639 -14.93 -13.97 9.04
N VAL A 640 -13.77 -14.56 9.30
CA VAL A 640 -12.90 -15.15 8.30
C VAL A 640 -12.64 -16.61 8.69
N VAL A 641 -12.84 -17.53 7.75
CA VAL A 641 -12.61 -18.96 7.92
C VAL A 641 -11.54 -19.41 6.93
N TYR A 642 -10.41 -19.87 7.40
CA TYR A 642 -9.40 -20.55 6.59
C TYR A 642 -9.64 -22.05 6.65
N ALA A 643 -10.04 -22.63 5.52
CA ALA A 643 -10.39 -24.05 5.38
C ALA A 643 -9.88 -24.56 4.03
N PRO A 644 -8.55 -24.74 3.89
CA PRO A 644 -7.92 -24.99 2.60
C PRO A 644 -8.31 -26.35 2.01
N GLU A 645 -8.29 -26.47 0.68
CA GLU A 645 -8.57 -27.75 0.01
C GLU A 645 -7.53 -28.83 0.31
N ASN A 646 -6.27 -28.42 0.51
CA ASN A 646 -5.17 -29.31 0.89
C ASN A 646 -4.67 -28.98 2.31
N PRO A 647 -5.34 -29.46 3.37
CA PRO A 647 -4.99 -29.15 4.75
C PRO A 647 -3.66 -29.78 5.21
N SER A 648 -3.08 -30.70 4.44
CA SER A 648 -1.80 -31.34 4.74
C SER A 648 -0.60 -30.59 4.16
N ALA A 649 -0.83 -29.49 3.45
CA ALA A 649 0.22 -28.64 2.90
C ALA A 649 1.13 -28.09 4.02
N ASN A 650 2.44 -28.33 3.90
CA ASN A 650 3.42 -27.80 4.85
C ASN A 650 3.65 -26.29 4.67
N GLN A 651 3.52 -25.79 3.43
CA GLN A 651 3.67 -24.36 3.13
C GLN A 651 2.51 -23.58 3.79
N PRO A 652 2.81 -22.52 4.57
CA PRO A 652 1.76 -21.70 5.15
C PRO A 652 1.12 -20.78 4.10
N PHE A 653 -0.18 -20.54 4.24
CA PHE A 653 -0.84 -19.40 3.61
C PHE A 653 -0.52 -18.13 4.41
N LEU A 654 -0.08 -17.08 3.73
CA LEU A 654 0.42 -15.84 4.35
C LEU A 654 -0.65 -14.74 4.38
N LEU A 655 -0.93 -14.19 5.56
CA LEU A 655 -1.62 -12.92 5.73
C LEU A 655 -0.60 -11.83 6.15
N SER A 656 -0.40 -10.82 5.31
CA SER A 656 0.68 -9.83 5.50
C SER A 656 0.24 -8.36 5.58
N GLY A 657 -1.06 -8.08 5.44
CA GLY A 657 -1.64 -6.74 5.59
C GLY A 657 -2.13 -6.47 7.00
N GLY A 658 -3.26 -7.06 7.41
CA GLY A 658 -3.75 -6.91 8.78
C GLY A 658 -5.19 -7.36 8.97
N MET A 659 -5.70 -7.19 10.18
CA MET A 659 -7.08 -7.50 10.54
C MET A 659 -7.63 -6.50 11.56
N ASN A 660 -8.89 -6.07 11.35
CA ASN A 660 -9.71 -5.35 12.32
C ASN A 660 -11.12 -5.95 12.38
N LEU A 661 -11.22 -7.22 12.77
CA LEU A 661 -12.48 -7.96 12.75
C LEU A 661 -13.32 -7.67 14.00
N ASN A 662 -14.55 -7.22 13.79
CA ASN A 662 -15.61 -7.29 14.81
C ASN A 662 -16.27 -8.69 14.87
N GLY A 663 -15.49 -9.72 14.61
CA GLY A 663 -15.87 -11.12 14.51
C GLY A 663 -14.65 -12.02 14.68
N ASN A 664 -14.72 -13.23 14.15
CA ASN A 664 -13.73 -14.27 14.45
C ASN A 664 -12.84 -14.60 13.24
N LEU A 665 -11.59 -14.99 13.51
CA LEU A 665 -10.78 -15.79 12.58
C LEU A 665 -10.85 -17.25 13.01
N THR A 666 -11.26 -18.15 12.13
CA THR A 666 -11.24 -19.59 12.36
C THR A 666 -10.29 -20.27 11.39
N VAL A 667 -9.31 -21.00 11.91
CA VAL A 667 -8.38 -21.86 11.18
C VAL A 667 -8.85 -23.29 11.37
N ASP A 668 -9.68 -23.76 10.44
CA ASP A 668 -10.32 -25.08 10.54
C ASP A 668 -9.31 -26.21 10.34
N SER A 669 -8.35 -26.01 9.43
CA SER A 669 -7.26 -26.93 9.13
C SER A 669 -6.14 -26.21 8.35
N GLY A 670 -5.07 -26.92 7.99
CA GLY A 670 -3.96 -26.35 7.23
C GLY A 670 -3.00 -25.48 8.04
N ASN A 671 -2.10 -24.80 7.34
CA ASN A 671 -1.08 -23.95 7.92
C ASN A 671 -1.34 -22.48 7.54
N LEU A 672 -1.55 -21.61 8.54
CA LEU A 672 -1.80 -20.17 8.38
C LEU A 672 -0.72 -19.36 9.10
N LEU A 673 -0.14 -18.39 8.41
CA LEU A 673 0.88 -17.48 8.94
C LEU A 673 0.36 -16.03 8.91
N LEU A 674 0.27 -15.41 10.09
CA LEU A 674 0.13 -13.96 10.25
C LEU A 674 1.52 -13.36 10.37
N SER A 675 1.88 -12.40 9.52
CA SER A 675 3.23 -11.83 9.52
C SER A 675 3.22 -10.35 9.18
N GLY A 676 4.28 -9.65 9.55
CA GLY A 676 4.65 -8.43 8.85
C GLY A 676 5.11 -8.73 7.42
N ARG A 677 5.61 -7.69 6.74
CA ARG A 677 6.19 -7.82 5.40
C ARG A 677 7.42 -6.94 5.24
N PRO A 678 8.30 -7.24 4.28
CA PRO A 678 9.40 -6.35 3.97
C PRO A 678 8.89 -4.96 3.54
N THR A 679 9.67 -3.93 3.83
CA THR A 679 9.46 -2.61 3.23
C THR A 679 9.64 -2.72 1.71
N PRO A 680 8.67 -2.26 0.90
CA PRO A 680 8.80 -2.33 -0.55
C PRO A 680 10.02 -1.53 -1.04
N HIS A 681 10.83 -2.12 -1.90
CA HIS A 681 11.91 -1.45 -2.64
C HIS A 681 11.73 -1.64 -4.15
N ALA A 682 12.23 -0.69 -4.93
CA ALA A 682 12.19 -0.76 -6.38
C ALA A 682 12.98 -1.98 -6.89
N TYR A 683 12.44 -2.69 -7.88
CA TYR A 683 13.09 -3.90 -8.41
C TYR A 683 14.44 -3.53 -9.02
N ASN A 684 15.52 -4.25 -8.70
CA ASN A 684 16.82 -4.01 -9.29
C ASN A 684 16.89 -4.71 -10.66
N HIS A 685 16.70 -3.94 -11.74
CA HIS A 685 16.73 -4.45 -13.12
C HIS A 685 18.13 -4.84 -13.61
N LEU A 686 19.19 -4.35 -12.96
CA LEU A 686 20.57 -4.66 -13.34
C LEU A 686 20.93 -6.08 -12.88
N ASP A 687 20.67 -6.37 -11.60
CA ASP A 687 20.94 -7.67 -10.98
C ASP A 687 19.76 -8.65 -11.13
N LYS A 688 18.60 -8.16 -11.57
CA LYS A 688 17.33 -8.90 -11.71
C LYS A 688 16.84 -9.50 -10.40
N ILE A 689 16.93 -8.72 -9.32
CA ILE A 689 16.51 -9.12 -7.98
C ILE A 689 15.53 -8.10 -7.40
N GLU A 690 14.59 -8.58 -6.59
CA GLU A 690 13.80 -7.72 -5.72
C GLU A 690 14.61 -7.49 -4.44
N PRO A 691 15.01 -6.24 -4.13
CA PRO A 691 15.82 -5.96 -2.96
C PRO A 691 15.05 -6.28 -1.67
N PHE A 692 15.68 -7.04 -0.80
CA PHE A 692 15.13 -7.43 0.49
C PHE A 692 16.19 -7.25 1.57
N GLN A 693 15.82 -6.63 2.69
CA GLN A 693 16.68 -6.44 3.84
C GLN A 693 16.05 -7.04 5.08
N ASP A 694 16.78 -7.91 5.78
CA ASP A 694 16.27 -8.62 6.96
C ASP A 694 15.94 -7.69 8.14
N ASN A 695 16.45 -6.46 8.15
CA ASN A 695 16.21 -5.46 9.19
C ASN A 695 15.24 -4.34 8.76
N ASP A 696 14.70 -4.37 7.52
CA ASP A 696 13.76 -3.37 7.00
C ASP A 696 12.39 -3.99 6.69
N TRP A 697 11.51 -3.95 7.69
CA TRP A 697 10.21 -4.59 7.66
C TRP A 697 9.12 -3.68 8.22
N VAL A 698 7.93 -3.77 7.62
CA VAL A 698 6.73 -3.07 8.07
C VAL A 698 6.03 -3.92 9.12
N ASN A 699 5.77 -3.30 10.26
CA ASN A 699 5.04 -3.91 11.37
C ASN A 699 3.53 -3.93 11.11
N ARG A 700 2.86 -5.04 11.45
CA ARG A 700 1.42 -5.23 11.27
C ARG A 700 0.69 -5.50 12.58
N THR A 701 -0.62 -5.25 12.56
CA THR A 701 -1.54 -5.51 13.68
C THR A 701 -2.67 -6.41 13.22
N PHE A 702 -3.01 -7.40 14.04
CA PHE A 702 -4.14 -8.30 13.81
C PHE A 702 -5.07 -8.23 15.01
N SER A 703 -6.30 -7.77 14.79
CA SER A 703 -7.35 -7.68 15.82
C SER A 703 -8.58 -8.48 15.40
N ALA A 704 -9.13 -9.24 16.34
CA ALA A 704 -10.35 -10.01 16.18
C ALA A 704 -11.02 -10.22 17.55
N SER A 705 -12.32 -10.51 17.57
CA SER A 705 -13.01 -10.91 18.81
C SER A 705 -12.43 -12.22 19.34
N GLN A 706 -12.30 -13.22 18.46
CA GLN A 706 -11.63 -14.48 18.75
C GLN A 706 -10.82 -14.99 17.56
N ILE A 707 -9.74 -15.73 17.84
CA ILE A 707 -9.00 -16.53 16.88
C ILE A 707 -9.07 -17.99 17.33
N VAL A 708 -9.62 -18.86 16.49
CA VAL A 708 -9.85 -20.27 16.80
C VAL A 708 -9.03 -21.15 15.87
N ALA A 709 -8.21 -22.06 16.40
CA ALA A 709 -7.53 -23.09 15.64
C ALA A 709 -8.03 -24.48 16.08
N GLN A 710 -8.38 -25.35 15.13
CA GLN A 710 -9.00 -26.65 15.45
C GLN A 710 -8.46 -27.79 14.59
N ASN A 711 -8.93 -29.01 14.85
CA ASN A 711 -8.49 -30.21 14.16
C ASN A 711 -6.96 -30.38 14.21
N ASN A 712 -6.28 -30.33 13.06
CA ASN A 712 -4.81 -30.39 12.95
C ASN A 712 -4.23 -29.06 12.43
N ALA A 713 -4.94 -27.94 12.63
CA ALA A 713 -4.51 -26.64 12.15
C ALA A 713 -3.18 -26.20 12.78
N LYS A 714 -2.38 -25.48 11.99
CA LYS A 714 -1.17 -24.79 12.43
C LYS A 714 -1.39 -23.29 12.23
N LEU A 715 -1.46 -22.54 13.32
CA LEU A 715 -1.53 -21.08 13.30
C LEU A 715 -0.21 -20.51 13.80
N THR A 716 0.44 -19.69 13.00
CA THR A 716 1.69 -19.02 13.37
C THR A 716 1.53 -17.50 13.28
N VAL A 717 1.95 -16.78 14.32
CA VAL A 717 2.14 -15.34 14.32
C VAL A 717 3.64 -15.07 14.30
N GLY A 718 4.13 -14.61 13.15
CA GLY A 718 5.54 -14.54 12.80
C GLY A 718 6.23 -13.23 13.19
N ARG A 719 7.28 -12.88 12.43
CA ARG A 719 8.05 -11.65 12.62
C ARG A 719 7.25 -10.41 12.24
N ASN A 720 7.60 -9.28 12.86
CA ASN A 720 7.01 -7.96 12.55
C ASN A 720 5.48 -7.92 12.70
N VAL A 721 4.92 -8.77 13.56
CA VAL A 721 3.58 -8.56 14.12
C VAL A 721 3.75 -7.79 15.41
N ALA A 722 3.43 -6.49 15.39
CA ALA A 722 3.58 -5.62 16.56
C ALA A 722 2.52 -5.90 17.62
N ALA A 723 1.27 -6.14 17.19
CA ALA A 723 0.17 -6.39 18.10
C ALA A 723 -0.78 -7.49 17.59
N LEU A 724 -1.24 -8.33 18.52
CA LEU A 724 -2.28 -9.33 18.36
C LEU A 724 -3.35 -9.12 19.43
N ASN A 725 -4.53 -8.62 19.04
CA ASN A 725 -5.61 -8.33 19.96
C ASN A 725 -6.77 -9.30 19.72
N ALA A 726 -6.80 -10.40 20.47
CA ALA A 726 -7.86 -11.41 20.37
C ALA A 726 -7.82 -12.40 21.54
N HIS A 727 -8.97 -12.95 21.91
CA HIS A 727 -8.99 -14.22 22.63
C HIS A 727 -8.59 -15.35 21.68
N VAL A 728 -7.68 -16.22 22.08
CA VAL A 728 -7.19 -17.33 21.25
C VAL A 728 -7.71 -18.65 21.81
N ALA A 729 -8.31 -19.49 20.98
CA ALA A 729 -8.74 -20.83 21.34
C ALA A 729 -8.07 -21.86 20.43
N ALA A 730 -7.55 -22.95 21.01
CA ALA A 730 -7.04 -24.08 20.25
C ALA A 730 -7.57 -25.41 20.79
N GLN A 731 -7.98 -26.30 19.91
CA GLN A 731 -8.58 -27.59 20.28
C GLN A 731 -8.06 -28.75 19.43
N ASN A 732 -8.40 -29.98 19.81
CA ASN A 732 -7.98 -31.22 19.15
C ASN A 732 -6.45 -31.37 19.13
N ASN A 733 -5.81 -31.39 17.96
CA ASN A 733 -4.35 -31.44 17.81
C ASN A 733 -3.81 -30.12 17.21
N ALA A 734 -4.58 -29.02 17.30
CA ALA A 734 -4.16 -27.75 16.75
C ALA A 734 -2.90 -27.22 17.44
N THR A 735 -2.02 -26.59 16.67
CA THR A 735 -0.80 -25.96 17.18
C THR A 735 -0.83 -24.47 16.87
N VAL A 736 -0.56 -23.67 17.90
CA VAL A 736 -0.53 -22.21 17.81
C VAL A 736 0.85 -21.74 18.23
N LYS A 737 1.52 -20.93 17.40
CA LYS A 737 2.79 -20.28 17.72
C LYS A 737 2.61 -18.77 17.67
N ILE A 738 2.92 -18.06 18.75
CA ILE A 738 2.76 -16.61 18.85
C ILE A 738 4.10 -15.95 19.13
N GLY A 739 4.59 -15.14 18.19
CA GLY A 739 5.87 -14.46 18.27
C GLY A 739 7.00 -15.27 17.62
N PHE A 740 8.02 -14.55 17.13
CA PHE A 740 9.11 -15.15 16.37
C PHE A 740 10.05 -15.98 17.25
N VAL A 741 10.36 -17.19 16.81
CA VAL A 741 11.38 -18.11 17.35
C VAL A 741 12.42 -18.41 16.26
N ASN A 742 13.68 -18.09 16.55
CA ASN A 742 14.79 -18.20 15.60
C ASN A 742 15.03 -19.66 15.19
N GLY A 743 15.21 -19.95 13.90
CA GLY A 743 15.41 -21.30 13.39
C GLY A 743 14.16 -22.20 13.39
N GLU A 744 13.00 -21.72 13.88
CA GLU A 744 11.76 -22.50 13.91
C GLU A 744 10.57 -21.82 13.23
N THR A 745 10.52 -20.49 13.23
CA THR A 745 9.36 -19.75 12.71
C THR A 745 9.55 -19.51 11.21
N PRO A 746 8.57 -19.91 10.37
CA PRO A 746 8.64 -19.61 8.94
C PRO A 746 8.61 -18.10 8.70
N VAL A 747 9.43 -17.65 7.76
CA VAL A 747 9.43 -16.31 7.19
C VAL A 747 9.02 -16.44 5.74
N CYS A 748 7.83 -15.94 5.43
CA CYS A 748 7.30 -15.91 4.08
C CYS A 748 7.30 -14.49 3.55
N VAL A 749 7.73 -14.34 2.31
CA VAL A 749 7.70 -13.07 1.58
C VAL A 749 6.94 -13.32 0.29
N ARG A 750 5.91 -12.50 0.06
CA ARG A 750 5.28 -12.36 -1.24
C ARG A 750 5.99 -11.25 -2.00
N SER A 751 6.45 -11.57 -3.20
CA SER A 751 7.06 -10.59 -4.11
C SER A 751 6.04 -9.55 -4.57
N ASP A 752 6.35 -8.27 -4.45
CA ASP A 752 5.52 -7.20 -5.02
C ASP A 752 5.66 -7.18 -6.54
N TYR A 753 6.85 -7.53 -7.03
CA TYR A 753 7.15 -7.55 -8.46
C TYR A 753 6.54 -8.75 -9.20
N PHE A 754 6.64 -9.96 -8.64
CA PHE A 754 6.22 -11.21 -9.30
C PHE A 754 4.89 -11.77 -8.79
N GLY A 755 4.43 -11.40 -7.59
CA GLY A 755 3.24 -11.96 -6.96
C GLY A 755 3.41 -13.34 -6.33
N THR A 756 4.57 -13.98 -6.49
CA THR A 756 4.90 -15.29 -5.92
C THR A 756 5.30 -15.19 -4.45
N THR A 757 4.89 -16.19 -3.66
CA THR A 757 5.24 -16.33 -2.24
C THR A 757 6.32 -17.37 -2.05
N ASN A 758 7.35 -17.03 -1.26
CA ASN A 758 8.40 -17.95 -0.87
C ASN A 758 8.58 -17.95 0.64
N CYS A 759 8.77 -19.13 1.23
CA CYS A 759 8.89 -19.33 2.66
C CYS A 759 10.19 -20.05 3.01
N THR A 760 10.87 -19.57 4.04
CA THR A 760 12.07 -20.20 4.59
C THR A 760 12.00 -20.22 6.12
N THR A 761 12.83 -21.03 6.77
CA THR A 761 12.98 -21.01 8.24
C THR A 761 14.40 -20.56 8.58
N PRO A 762 14.67 -19.25 8.62
CA PRO A 762 16.01 -18.72 8.79
C PRO A 762 16.50 -18.83 10.24
N ASN A 763 17.83 -18.91 10.39
CA ASN A 763 18.53 -18.73 11.66
C ASN A 763 19.32 -17.41 11.60
N TYR A 764 18.77 -16.37 12.21
CA TYR A 764 19.28 -15.01 12.20
C TYR A 764 20.33 -14.75 13.28
N ASN A 765 21.19 -13.76 13.03
CA ASN A 765 22.10 -13.21 14.03
C ASN A 765 21.40 -12.19 14.94
N GLU A 766 22.08 -11.79 16.01
CA GLU A 766 21.55 -10.87 17.02
C GLU A 766 21.14 -9.49 16.44
N THR A 767 21.86 -8.97 15.45
CA THR A 767 21.52 -7.70 14.79
C THR A 767 20.12 -7.74 14.18
N VAL A 768 19.79 -8.79 13.43
CA VAL A 768 18.45 -8.95 12.85
C VAL A 768 17.41 -9.23 13.93
N LEU A 769 17.72 -10.10 14.89
CA LEU A 769 16.80 -10.44 15.99
C LEU A 769 16.40 -9.21 16.82
N ASN A 770 17.29 -8.22 16.96
CA ASN A 770 17.01 -6.96 17.65
C ASN A 770 16.04 -6.04 16.88
N HIS A 771 15.95 -6.17 15.55
CA HIS A 771 14.99 -5.42 14.73
C HIS A 771 13.61 -6.08 14.65
N ILE A 772 13.51 -7.37 14.97
CA ILE A 772 12.21 -8.05 15.06
C ILE A 772 11.54 -7.62 16.37
N PRO A 773 10.37 -6.95 16.36
CA PRO A 773 9.71 -6.54 17.58
C PRO A 773 9.18 -7.75 18.36
N SER A 774 9.03 -7.60 19.67
CA SER A 774 8.21 -8.53 20.46
C SER A 774 6.74 -8.31 20.13
N THR A 775 6.02 -9.38 19.79
CA THR A 775 4.58 -9.30 19.54
C THR A 775 3.83 -9.02 20.83
N LYS A 776 3.12 -7.89 20.91
CA LYS A 776 2.26 -7.56 22.04
C LYS A 776 0.92 -8.26 21.87
N MET A 777 0.66 -9.29 22.68
CA MET A 777 -0.61 -10.01 22.65
C MET A 777 -1.50 -9.59 23.83
N THR A 778 -2.74 -9.19 23.53
CA THR A 778 -3.77 -8.95 24.55
C THR A 778 -4.95 -9.87 24.31
N GLY A 779 -5.33 -10.64 25.34
CA GLY A 779 -6.46 -11.55 25.30
C GLY A 779 -6.16 -12.89 25.96
N ASP A 780 -7.22 -13.61 26.31
CA ASP A 780 -7.11 -14.90 27.00
C ASP A 780 -6.83 -16.04 26.02
N VAL A 781 -6.14 -17.08 26.48
CA VAL A 781 -5.92 -18.32 25.73
C VAL A 781 -6.71 -19.46 26.34
N THR A 782 -7.45 -20.21 25.51
CA THR A 782 -8.11 -21.46 25.88
C THR A 782 -7.54 -22.63 25.08
N LEU A 783 -7.09 -23.70 25.74
CA LEU A 783 -6.62 -24.93 25.08
C LEU A 783 -7.44 -26.14 25.52
N SER A 784 -7.76 -27.04 24.59
CA SER A 784 -8.41 -28.33 24.89
C SER A 784 -7.74 -29.50 24.19
N ASP A 785 -8.09 -30.72 24.63
CA ASP A 785 -7.57 -31.98 24.08
C ASP A 785 -6.04 -32.03 24.12
N LYS A 786 -5.37 -32.10 22.96
CA LYS A 786 -3.91 -32.14 22.78
C LYS A 786 -3.37 -30.87 22.13
N ALA A 787 -4.15 -29.78 22.15
CA ALA A 787 -3.72 -28.53 21.55
C ALA A 787 -2.46 -27.98 22.23
N ALA A 788 -1.61 -27.34 21.43
CA ALA A 788 -0.33 -26.82 21.89
C ALA A 788 -0.17 -25.34 21.57
N LEU A 789 0.35 -24.57 22.52
CA LEU A 789 0.77 -23.19 22.36
C LEU A 789 2.30 -23.09 22.50
N THR A 790 2.95 -22.41 21.57
CA THR A 790 4.32 -21.91 21.72
C THR A 790 4.31 -20.38 21.75
N LEU A 791 4.84 -19.79 22.82
CA LEU A 791 5.10 -18.36 22.90
C LEU A 791 6.57 -18.10 22.54
N GLY A 792 6.82 -17.34 21.48
CA GLY A 792 8.14 -16.96 20.99
C GLY A 792 8.60 -15.61 21.56
N LYS A 793 9.18 -14.75 20.73
CA LYS A 793 9.45 -13.34 21.08
C LYS A 793 8.14 -12.56 21.14
N ALA A 794 7.43 -12.67 22.26
CA ALA A 794 6.11 -12.10 22.47
C ALA A 794 5.88 -11.74 23.95
N ASP A 795 5.08 -10.71 24.15
CA ASP A 795 4.61 -10.25 25.45
C ASP A 795 3.09 -10.46 25.52
N TRP A 796 2.68 -11.52 26.21
CA TRP A 796 1.28 -11.90 26.36
C TRP A 796 0.70 -11.36 27.66
N LEU A 797 -0.35 -10.54 27.56
CA LEU A 797 -1.19 -10.09 28.68
C LEU A 797 -2.55 -10.78 28.62
N GLY A 798 -2.79 -11.73 29.52
CA GLY A 798 -4.04 -12.50 29.58
C GLY A 798 -3.96 -13.71 30.51
N LYS A 799 -5.08 -14.43 30.67
CA LYS A 799 -5.10 -15.71 31.41
C LYS A 799 -5.10 -16.92 30.47
N ALA A 800 -4.60 -18.04 30.98
CA ALA A 800 -4.66 -19.34 30.33
C ALA A 800 -5.76 -20.20 30.96
N ILE A 801 -6.54 -20.89 30.13
CA ILE A 801 -7.57 -21.86 30.57
C ILE A 801 -7.37 -23.14 29.77
N THR A 802 -7.13 -24.26 30.44
CA THR A 802 -7.01 -25.57 29.78
C THR A 802 -8.04 -26.57 30.26
N SER A 803 -8.59 -27.37 29.35
CA SER A 803 -9.48 -28.49 29.69
C SER A 803 -8.70 -29.80 29.83
N GLY A 804 -7.95 -29.92 30.93
CA GLY A 804 -7.20 -31.13 31.27
C GLY A 804 -5.70 -31.06 31.01
N LYS A 805 -5.01 -32.14 31.39
CA LYS A 805 -3.54 -32.20 31.48
C LYS A 805 -2.81 -32.42 30.16
N ASP A 806 -3.49 -32.80 29.09
CA ASP A 806 -2.84 -33.24 27.84
C ASP A 806 -2.41 -32.08 26.92
N THR A 807 -2.93 -30.88 27.17
CA THR A 807 -2.51 -29.65 26.48
C THR A 807 -1.07 -29.28 26.79
N GLN A 808 -0.43 -28.51 25.88
CA GLN A 808 0.97 -28.11 26.00
C GLN A 808 1.12 -26.59 25.89
N ILE A 809 1.87 -25.98 26.80
CA ILE A 809 2.33 -24.60 26.67
C ILE A 809 3.86 -24.58 26.76
N HIS A 810 4.50 -24.01 25.74
CA HIS A 810 5.95 -23.85 25.65
C HIS A 810 6.30 -22.36 25.54
N LEU A 811 7.11 -21.85 26.47
CA LEU A 811 7.65 -20.49 26.43
C LEU A 811 9.11 -20.54 25.97
N ALA A 812 9.40 -19.93 24.82
CA ALA A 812 10.76 -19.79 24.31
C ALA A 812 11.55 -18.71 25.09
N ALA A 813 12.86 -18.64 24.86
CA ALA A 813 13.79 -17.80 25.62
C ALA A 813 13.43 -16.29 25.73
N ASN A 814 12.65 -15.73 24.80
CA ASN A 814 12.25 -14.31 24.80
C ASN A 814 10.74 -14.12 25.04
N ALA A 815 10.08 -15.14 25.60
CA ALA A 815 8.66 -15.11 25.88
C ALA A 815 8.38 -14.51 27.25
N ASN A 816 7.46 -13.54 27.29
CA ASN A 816 6.97 -12.95 28.53
C ASN A 816 5.45 -13.15 28.61
N TRP A 817 4.98 -13.83 29.65
CA TRP A 817 3.56 -13.96 29.95
C TRP A 817 3.23 -13.21 31.23
N THR A 818 2.31 -12.25 31.17
CA THR A 818 1.73 -11.54 32.31
C THR A 818 0.28 -11.98 32.52
N MET A 819 0.02 -12.69 33.62
CA MET A 819 -1.29 -13.20 33.97
C MET A 819 -2.21 -12.11 34.49
N THR A 820 -3.40 -11.97 33.89
CA THR A 820 -4.43 -11.01 34.34
C THR A 820 -5.33 -11.53 35.44
N ALA A 821 -5.36 -12.85 35.64
CA ALA A 821 -6.15 -13.54 36.66
C ALA A 821 -5.58 -14.96 36.90
N ASN A 822 -6.18 -15.72 37.81
CA ASN A 822 -5.92 -17.14 37.98
C ASN A 822 -5.92 -17.87 36.62
N SER A 823 -4.92 -18.71 36.42
CA SER A 823 -4.73 -19.46 35.17
C SER A 823 -4.53 -20.93 35.46
N SER A 824 -5.06 -21.78 34.57
CA SER A 824 -4.88 -23.24 34.61
C SER A 824 -4.30 -23.70 33.28
N VAL A 825 -3.22 -24.48 33.33
CA VAL A 825 -2.49 -24.98 32.16
C VAL A 825 -2.33 -26.50 32.23
N GLY A 826 -2.15 -27.17 31.09
CA GLY A 826 -1.79 -28.59 31.03
C GLY A 826 -0.33 -28.81 31.42
N ASN A 827 0.48 -29.27 30.47
CA ASN A 827 1.93 -29.29 30.61
C ASN A 827 2.52 -27.92 30.28
N LEU A 828 3.50 -27.49 31.05
CA LEU A 828 4.14 -26.19 30.93
C LEU A 828 5.66 -26.37 30.86
N THR A 829 6.26 -25.87 29.78
CA THR A 829 7.70 -25.91 29.55
C THR A 829 8.24 -24.50 29.33
N LEU A 830 9.31 -24.14 30.04
CA LEU A 830 10.00 -22.86 29.87
C LEU A 830 11.43 -23.09 29.34
N GLN A 831 11.89 -22.25 28.42
CA GLN A 831 13.30 -22.16 28.04
C GLN A 831 14.01 -21.05 28.83
N ASP A 832 15.34 -21.19 28.97
CA ASP A 832 16.16 -20.19 29.65
C ASP A 832 15.94 -18.79 29.05
N GLY A 833 15.66 -17.81 29.91
CA GLY A 833 15.23 -16.45 29.54
C GLY A 833 13.71 -16.20 29.57
N ALA A 834 12.88 -17.23 29.48
CA ALA A 834 11.42 -17.10 29.54
C ALA A 834 10.93 -16.60 30.90
N GLN A 835 9.90 -15.76 30.90
CA GLN A 835 9.35 -15.18 32.13
C GLN A 835 7.83 -15.33 32.20
N ILE A 836 7.35 -15.69 33.39
CA ILE A 836 5.94 -15.66 33.77
C ILE A 836 5.78 -14.67 34.93
N THR A 837 5.09 -13.57 34.66
CA THR A 837 4.66 -12.60 35.66
C THR A 837 3.25 -12.96 36.10
N LEU A 838 3.10 -13.38 37.35
CA LEU A 838 1.83 -13.89 37.86
C LEU A 838 0.77 -12.79 38.03
N ASN A 839 1.16 -11.51 38.00
CA ASN A 839 0.27 -10.39 38.27
C ASN A 839 0.67 -9.12 37.50
N PRO A 840 -0.27 -8.41 36.84
CA PRO A 840 0.06 -7.19 36.09
C PRO A 840 0.59 -6.06 36.99
N ASN A 841 0.27 -6.10 38.29
CA ASN A 841 0.72 -5.11 39.26
C ASN A 841 2.11 -5.38 39.83
N PHE A 842 2.84 -6.40 39.33
CA PHE A 842 4.18 -6.73 39.79
C PHE A 842 5.14 -5.52 39.76
N THR A 843 5.06 -4.67 38.73
CA THR A 843 5.90 -3.47 38.66
C THR A 843 5.56 -2.45 39.73
N ALA A 844 4.27 -2.25 40.05
CA ALA A 844 3.85 -1.29 41.08
C ALA A 844 4.16 -1.80 42.49
N GLY A 845 4.01 -3.10 42.73
CA GLY A 845 4.35 -3.73 44.01
C GLY A 845 3.30 -3.55 45.12
N ASN A 846 2.22 -2.82 44.88
CA ASN A 846 1.29 -2.37 45.93
C ASN A 846 -0.14 -2.94 45.81
N SER A 847 -0.35 -4.01 45.03
CA SER A 847 -1.66 -4.66 44.91
C SER A 847 -1.90 -5.69 46.02
N THR A 848 -3.15 -5.78 46.49
CA THR A 848 -3.63 -6.80 47.43
C THR A 848 -4.38 -7.94 46.75
N GLN A 849 -4.52 -7.90 45.41
CA GLN A 849 -5.06 -9.00 44.61
C GLN A 849 -3.91 -9.87 44.12
N PHE A 850 -4.07 -11.19 44.28
CA PHE A 850 -3.07 -12.20 43.95
C PHE A 850 -3.65 -13.28 43.06
N ASN A 851 -2.81 -13.83 42.19
CA ASN A 851 -3.19 -14.85 41.22
C ASN A 851 -2.52 -16.19 41.53
N THR A 852 -3.20 -17.27 41.17
CA THR A 852 -2.66 -18.63 41.18
C THR A 852 -2.50 -19.16 39.76
N LEU A 853 -1.31 -19.66 39.45
CA LEU A 853 -1.04 -20.49 38.28
C LEU A 853 -1.13 -21.97 38.69
N THR A 854 -2.09 -22.71 38.13
CA THR A 854 -2.20 -24.16 38.31
C THR A 854 -1.70 -24.89 37.07
N VAL A 855 -0.69 -25.73 37.23
CA VAL A 855 -0.17 -26.65 36.21
C VAL A 855 -0.78 -28.02 36.49
N GLU A 856 -1.77 -28.42 35.69
CA GLU A 856 -2.49 -29.70 35.80
C GLU A 856 -1.63 -30.89 35.38
N GLY A 857 -0.69 -30.67 34.44
CA GLY A 857 0.30 -31.64 33.98
C GLY A 857 1.69 -31.39 34.58
N ASP A 858 2.73 -31.65 33.79
CA ASP A 858 4.13 -31.51 34.20
C ASP A 858 4.65 -30.08 33.99
N LEU A 859 5.52 -29.63 34.89
CA LEU A 859 6.31 -28.40 34.78
C LEU A 859 7.76 -28.77 34.48
N SER A 860 8.33 -28.28 33.37
CA SER A 860 9.71 -28.61 32.97
C SER A 860 10.51 -27.44 32.38
N GLY A 861 11.83 -27.58 32.36
CA GLY A 861 12.73 -26.63 31.67
C GLY A 861 13.39 -25.62 32.61
N LYS A 862 13.54 -24.37 32.17
CA LYS A 862 14.21 -23.31 32.95
C LYS A 862 13.53 -21.97 32.70
N GLY A 863 13.43 -21.10 33.71
CA GLY A 863 12.84 -19.78 33.52
C GLY A 863 12.61 -19.01 34.82
N GLN A 864 11.88 -17.90 34.73
CA GLN A 864 11.62 -17.01 35.86
C GLN A 864 10.12 -16.86 36.13
N PHE A 865 9.75 -16.90 37.42
CA PHE A 865 8.44 -16.55 37.91
C PHE A 865 8.53 -15.26 38.72
N ASN A 866 7.75 -14.23 38.34
CA ASN A 866 7.65 -12.97 39.07
C ASN A 866 6.40 -12.99 39.95
N TYR A 867 6.60 -12.91 41.27
CA TYR A 867 5.57 -12.99 42.31
C TYR A 867 5.36 -11.62 42.94
N LEU A 868 4.10 -11.21 43.04
CA LEU A 868 3.66 -10.19 43.97
C LEU A 868 3.27 -10.85 45.30
N SER A 869 3.63 -10.21 46.42
CA SER A 869 3.30 -10.71 47.76
C SER A 869 2.88 -9.59 48.71
N HIS A 870 2.12 -9.97 49.72
CA HIS A 870 1.84 -9.17 50.92
C HIS A 870 2.06 -10.07 52.13
N ILE A 871 3.35 -10.25 52.45
CA ILE A 871 3.85 -11.15 53.48
C ILE A 871 3.24 -10.83 54.86
N ALA A 872 3.00 -9.55 55.17
CA ALA A 872 2.33 -9.14 56.41
C ALA A 872 0.95 -9.79 56.62
N ASP A 873 0.21 -10.03 55.53
CA ASP A 873 -1.10 -10.70 55.57
C ASP A 873 -1.01 -12.18 55.18
N ASN A 874 0.20 -12.70 54.95
CA ASN A 874 0.45 -14.06 54.47
C ASN A 874 -0.29 -14.39 53.16
N GLN A 875 -0.32 -13.41 52.25
CA GLN A 875 -0.91 -13.54 50.92
C GLN A 875 0.13 -13.27 49.83
N GLY A 876 -0.08 -13.84 48.66
CA GLY A 876 0.83 -13.69 47.53
C GLY A 876 0.37 -14.48 46.33
N ASP A 877 0.95 -14.15 45.18
CA ASP A 877 0.82 -14.99 44.00
C ASP A 877 1.37 -16.38 44.29
N LYS A 878 0.85 -17.38 43.57
CA LYS A 878 1.17 -18.79 43.85
C LYS A 878 1.26 -19.63 42.58
N VAL A 879 2.20 -20.57 42.55
CA VAL A 879 2.25 -21.64 41.56
C VAL A 879 1.86 -22.96 42.23
N VAL A 880 1.00 -23.74 41.59
CA VAL A 880 0.59 -25.08 42.04
C VAL A 880 0.87 -26.06 40.91
N VAL A 881 1.66 -27.09 41.15
CA VAL A 881 1.97 -28.13 40.18
C VAL A 881 1.36 -29.45 40.64
N LYS A 882 0.47 -30.02 39.83
CA LYS A 882 -0.21 -31.29 40.10
C LYS A 882 0.49 -32.50 39.47
N GLY A 883 1.18 -32.31 38.34
CA GLY A 883 2.09 -33.30 37.76
C GLY A 883 3.49 -33.23 38.37
N LEU A 884 4.49 -33.69 37.63
CA LEU A 884 5.90 -33.63 38.05
C LEU A 884 6.50 -32.27 37.72
N ALA A 885 7.22 -31.68 38.67
CA ALA A 885 8.03 -30.49 38.46
C ALA A 885 9.51 -30.86 38.33
N SER A 886 10.17 -30.36 37.29
CA SER A 886 11.59 -30.52 37.05
C SER A 886 12.21 -29.28 36.42
N GLY A 887 13.52 -29.09 36.59
CA GLY A 887 14.27 -28.00 35.96
C GLY A 887 14.81 -26.94 36.92
N ASP A 888 15.19 -25.79 36.36
CA ASP A 888 15.85 -24.70 37.09
C ASP A 888 15.03 -23.40 37.02
N TYR A 889 14.52 -22.92 38.15
CA TYR A 889 13.67 -21.72 38.19
C TYR A 889 14.22 -20.61 39.09
N ILE A 890 13.98 -19.38 38.67
CA ILE A 890 14.22 -18.18 39.46
C ILE A 890 12.87 -17.65 39.95
N PHE A 891 12.72 -17.47 41.26
CA PHE A 891 11.59 -16.75 41.85
C PHE A 891 12.02 -15.33 42.12
N ASN A 892 11.42 -14.38 41.42
CA ASN A 892 11.60 -12.95 41.67
C ASN A 892 10.40 -12.44 42.47
N VAL A 893 10.62 -12.05 43.72
CA VAL A 893 9.52 -11.66 44.61
C VAL A 893 9.55 -10.16 44.84
N LYS A 894 8.41 -9.51 44.64
CA LYS A 894 8.16 -8.15 45.08
C LYS A 894 7.08 -8.15 46.15
N ASP A 895 7.42 -7.68 47.33
CA ASP A 895 6.47 -7.54 48.43
C ASP A 895 5.91 -6.11 48.50
N HIS A 896 4.70 -5.98 49.05
CA HIS A 896 4.03 -4.72 49.35
C HIS A 896 4.83 -3.79 50.28
N GLY A 897 5.77 -4.33 51.05
CA GLY A 897 6.64 -3.57 51.95
C GLY A 897 6.06 -3.38 53.36
N ALA A 898 4.90 -3.97 53.65
CA ALA A 898 4.31 -3.93 54.99
C ALA A 898 5.09 -4.85 55.94
N GLU A 899 5.45 -4.34 57.12
CA GLU A 899 6.17 -5.14 58.12
C GLU A 899 5.24 -6.16 58.78
N PRO A 900 5.58 -7.47 58.79
CA PRO A 900 4.77 -8.50 59.42
C PRO A 900 4.82 -8.43 60.95
N GLN A 901 3.67 -8.63 61.60
CA GLN A 901 3.59 -8.68 63.08
C GLN A 901 4.29 -9.94 63.64
N ASN A 902 4.26 -11.05 62.90
CA ASN A 902 4.95 -12.30 63.24
C ASN A 902 5.43 -12.96 61.94
N ALA A 903 6.59 -13.63 61.96
CA ALA A 903 7.03 -14.44 60.83
C ALA A 903 6.09 -15.64 60.59
N LYS A 904 5.56 -15.73 59.36
CA LYS A 904 4.82 -16.88 58.83
C LYS A 904 5.46 -17.29 57.50
N ASP A 905 5.46 -18.59 57.22
CA ASP A 905 5.95 -19.11 55.95
C ASP A 905 4.93 -18.84 54.83
N LEU A 906 5.33 -18.13 53.79
CA LEU A 906 4.50 -17.88 52.60
C LEU A 906 4.83 -18.91 51.51
N VAL A 907 3.83 -19.67 51.07
CA VAL A 907 4.00 -20.68 50.00
C VAL A 907 4.03 -20.00 48.63
N LEU A 908 5.14 -20.13 47.92
CA LEU A 908 5.29 -19.63 46.54
C LEU A 908 4.95 -20.71 45.52
N MET A 909 5.47 -21.93 45.71
CA MET A 909 5.19 -23.06 44.83
C MET A 909 4.77 -24.28 45.65
N LYS A 910 3.58 -24.81 45.35
CA LYS A 910 3.04 -26.04 45.94
C LYS A 910 3.20 -27.20 44.97
N LEU A 911 3.75 -28.32 45.43
CA LEU A 911 3.90 -29.54 44.64
C LEU A 911 2.94 -30.60 45.19
N GLU A 912 1.96 -31.02 44.39
CA GLU A 912 0.89 -31.92 44.85
C GLU A 912 1.10 -33.38 44.46
N ASN A 913 2.01 -33.66 43.51
CA ASN A 913 2.31 -35.03 43.11
C ASN A 913 3.09 -35.76 44.21
N SER A 914 2.56 -36.89 44.68
CA SER A 914 3.17 -37.71 45.74
C SER A 914 4.48 -38.39 45.33
N THR A 915 4.77 -38.47 44.02
CA THR A 915 6.02 -39.06 43.50
C THR A 915 7.10 -38.02 43.17
N GLN A 916 6.88 -36.76 43.53
CA GLN A 916 7.85 -35.69 43.30
C GLN A 916 9.20 -36.00 43.99
N THR A 917 10.28 -35.98 43.22
CA THR A 917 11.64 -36.11 43.75
C THR A 917 12.31 -34.74 43.87
N ALA A 918 13.11 -34.55 44.93
CA ALA A 918 13.74 -33.26 45.21
C ALA A 918 14.94 -32.95 44.29
N ASP A 919 15.57 -33.98 43.71
CA ASP A 919 16.85 -33.85 42.98
C ASP A 919 16.69 -33.27 41.56
N ASN A 920 15.48 -33.30 41.02
CA ASN A 920 15.21 -32.89 39.64
C ASN A 920 14.70 -31.44 39.52
N LEU A 921 14.59 -30.70 40.63
CA LEU A 921 14.02 -29.35 40.67
C LEU A 921 14.87 -28.40 41.53
N THR A 922 15.48 -27.41 40.87
CA THR A 922 16.26 -26.35 41.50
C THR A 922 15.48 -25.04 41.47
N VAL A 923 15.41 -24.34 42.59
CA VAL A 923 14.81 -23.00 42.67
C VAL A 923 15.77 -22.05 43.38
N LYS A 924 15.93 -20.84 42.83
CA LYS A 924 16.69 -19.74 43.42
C LYS A 924 15.78 -18.53 43.66
N LEU A 925 16.04 -17.78 44.73
CA LEU A 925 15.34 -16.52 45.01
C LEU A 925 16.17 -15.34 44.51
N HIS A 926 15.52 -14.43 43.81
CA HIS A 926 16.04 -13.14 43.38
C HIS A 926 15.21 -12.02 44.01
N ASN A 927 15.86 -10.96 44.50
CA ASN A 927 15.18 -9.78 45.04
C ASN A 927 15.44 -8.55 44.16
N ASN A 928 14.36 -7.89 43.74
CA ASN A 928 14.39 -6.69 42.89
C ASN A 928 15.02 -5.44 43.54
N HIS A 929 15.19 -5.40 44.88
CA HIS A 929 15.86 -4.27 45.55
C HIS A 929 17.40 -4.37 45.56
N ASP A 930 17.96 -5.57 45.36
CA ASP A 930 19.40 -5.81 45.24
C ASP A 930 19.63 -7.20 44.62
N SER A 931 20.13 -7.25 43.39
CA SER A 931 20.39 -8.50 42.66
C SER A 931 21.42 -9.41 43.33
N ASN A 932 22.16 -8.93 44.32
CA ASN A 932 23.09 -9.73 45.12
C ASN A 932 22.44 -10.34 46.38
N LYS A 933 21.18 -9.99 46.68
CA LYS A 933 20.45 -10.52 47.83
C LYS A 933 19.52 -11.65 47.44
N ASN A 934 19.69 -12.76 48.13
CA ASN A 934 18.87 -13.97 48.07
C ASN A 934 17.79 -14.01 49.16
N HIS A 935 17.33 -12.84 49.61
CA HIS A 935 16.37 -12.69 50.71
C HIS A 935 15.54 -11.41 50.55
N VAL A 936 14.36 -11.34 51.18
CA VAL A 936 13.47 -10.17 51.25
C VAL A 936 13.45 -9.65 52.69
N ASP A 937 13.84 -8.40 52.91
CA ASP A 937 13.85 -7.76 54.24
C ASP A 937 12.61 -6.87 54.41
N LEU A 938 11.86 -7.09 55.50
CA LEU A 938 10.66 -6.33 55.88
C LEU A 938 10.77 -5.96 57.38
N GLY A 939 11.41 -4.82 57.65
CA GLY A 939 11.65 -4.35 59.02
C GLY A 939 12.48 -5.34 59.84
N ALA A 940 11.93 -5.81 60.96
CA ALA A 940 12.56 -6.76 61.87
C ALA A 940 12.70 -8.19 61.32
N TRP A 941 12.20 -8.47 60.11
CA TRP A 941 12.12 -9.82 59.54
C TRP A 941 12.85 -9.94 58.21
N ARG A 942 13.61 -11.03 58.05
CA ARG A 942 14.26 -11.45 56.80
C ARG A 942 13.62 -12.73 56.30
N TYR A 943 13.25 -12.77 55.04
CA TYR A 943 12.63 -13.91 54.37
C TYR A 943 13.58 -14.52 53.35
N GLU A 944 13.84 -15.82 53.48
CA GLU A 944 14.71 -16.59 52.58
C GLU A 944 13.95 -17.77 51.98
N LEU A 945 14.38 -18.24 50.81
CA LEU A 945 13.80 -19.42 50.20
C LEU A 945 14.11 -20.67 51.04
N GLY A 946 13.08 -21.40 51.40
CA GLY A 946 13.18 -22.68 52.09
C GLY A 946 12.18 -23.69 51.54
N LYS A 947 12.18 -24.87 52.16
CA LYS A 947 11.19 -25.93 51.88
C LYS A 947 10.36 -26.26 53.11
N ASN A 948 9.08 -26.50 52.93
CA ASN A 948 8.20 -27.12 53.91
C ASN A 948 7.61 -28.39 53.28
N ASN A 949 7.98 -29.57 53.80
CA ASN A 949 7.85 -30.84 53.07
C ASN A 949 8.50 -30.72 51.68
N GLN A 950 7.70 -30.80 50.61
CA GLN A 950 8.13 -30.64 49.23
C GLN A 950 7.83 -29.25 48.65
N ASP A 951 7.08 -28.40 49.35
CA ASP A 951 6.67 -27.08 48.87
C ASP A 951 7.79 -26.05 49.06
N PHE A 952 7.92 -25.12 48.10
CA PHE A 952 8.85 -23.99 48.21
C PHE A 952 8.15 -22.80 48.87
N VAL A 953 8.76 -22.31 49.94
CA VAL A 953 8.20 -21.27 50.82
C VAL A 953 9.23 -20.15 51.06
N LEU A 954 8.76 -18.94 51.32
CA LEU A 954 9.56 -17.90 51.96
C LEU A 954 9.48 -18.08 53.47
N LYS A 955 10.60 -18.44 54.11
CA LYS A 955 10.70 -18.62 55.56
C LYS A 955 11.12 -17.32 56.22
N GLY A 956 10.27 -16.80 57.09
CA GLY A 956 10.58 -15.62 57.89
C GLY A 956 11.45 -15.97 59.09
N LYS A 957 12.55 -15.25 59.27
CA LYS A 957 13.38 -15.28 60.49
C LYS A 957 13.63 -13.86 60.96
N LYS A 958 13.93 -13.69 62.26
CA LYS A 958 14.29 -12.39 62.81
C LYS A 958 15.54 -11.88 62.08
N ASN A 959 15.49 -10.67 61.56
CA ASN A 959 16.56 -10.11 60.76
C ASN A 959 17.81 -9.94 61.65
N PRO A 960 18.92 -10.66 61.38
CA PRO A 960 20.12 -10.58 62.22
C PRO A 960 20.76 -9.18 62.22
N ASP A 961 20.49 -8.38 61.19
CA ASP A 961 20.99 -7.01 61.06
C ASP A 961 20.12 -5.97 61.82
N SER A 962 19.04 -6.40 62.49
CA SER A 962 18.07 -5.51 63.19
C SER A 962 18.46 -5.08 64.61
N THR A 963 19.74 -5.11 65.00
CA THR A 963 20.10 -4.81 66.40
C THR A 963 19.93 -3.35 66.81
N LEU A 964 19.02 -3.16 67.79
CA LEU A 964 18.94 -2.18 68.86
C LEU A 964 19.62 -0.81 68.67
N ASN A 965 18.78 0.22 68.54
CA ASN A 965 19.07 1.52 69.13
C ASN A 965 18.27 1.65 70.43
N THR A 966 18.78 1.05 71.52
CA THR A 966 18.34 1.38 72.88
C THR A 966 19.56 1.74 73.72
N ASN A 967 19.77 3.04 73.94
CA ASN A 967 20.00 3.61 75.27
C ASN A 967 20.15 5.13 75.15
N THR A 968 19.18 5.85 75.70
CA THR A 968 19.44 6.78 76.80
C THR A 968 18.13 7.02 77.55
N THR A 969 18.12 6.57 78.80
CA THR A 969 17.13 6.90 79.82
C THR A 969 17.09 8.40 80.08
N ASN A 970 15.89 8.96 80.26
CA ASN A 970 15.52 9.56 81.55
C ASN A 970 14.02 9.86 81.65
N THR A 971 13.49 9.47 82.80
CA THR A 971 12.14 9.64 83.33
C THR A 971 11.80 11.11 83.61
N SER A 972 10.57 11.54 83.26
CA SER A 972 9.61 12.13 84.21
C SER A 972 8.32 12.60 83.50
N THR A 973 7.19 12.09 83.99
CA THR A 973 5.84 12.68 83.92
C THR A 973 5.60 13.52 85.19
N PRO A 974 4.48 14.29 85.35
CA PRO A 974 3.59 14.94 84.37
C PRO A 974 3.23 16.40 84.76
N SER A 975 2.67 17.21 83.83
CA SER A 975 1.43 17.98 84.04
C SER A 975 1.06 18.91 82.87
N THR A 976 -0.15 18.67 82.37
CA THR A 976 -1.22 19.58 81.90
C THR A 976 -0.94 21.01 81.39
N ASN A 977 -1.57 21.25 80.22
CA ASN A 977 -2.54 22.30 79.87
C ASN A 977 -2.16 23.43 78.87
N THR A 978 -3.12 23.62 77.95
CA THR A 978 -3.57 24.86 77.26
C THR A 978 -2.81 25.46 76.08
N SER A 979 -3.46 25.33 74.91
CA SER A 979 -3.81 26.36 73.90
C SER A 979 -2.76 27.34 73.31
N ILE A 980 -2.53 27.17 72.00
CA ILE A 980 -2.61 28.15 70.86
C ILE A 980 -2.98 29.60 71.28
N PRO A 981 -2.30 30.69 70.83
CA PRO A 981 -2.42 31.14 69.43
C PRO A 981 -1.33 32.04 68.77
N SER A 982 -1.51 32.18 67.44
CA SER A 982 -1.27 33.38 66.60
C SER A 982 0.20 33.74 66.26
N THR A 983 0.59 34.23 65.09
CA THR A 983 -0.08 34.70 63.85
C THR A 983 1.00 35.09 62.84
N ASN A 984 0.64 35.10 61.54
CA ASN A 984 1.08 36.04 60.47
C ASN A 984 2.57 36.01 60.05
N THR A 985 2.99 36.16 58.79
CA THR A 985 2.37 36.63 57.53
C THR A 985 3.39 36.31 56.41
N SER A 986 2.97 35.65 55.32
CA SER A 986 2.88 36.16 53.93
C SER A 986 4.14 36.18 53.03
N ILE A 987 4.11 35.31 52.00
CA ILE A 987 4.35 35.58 50.54
C ILE A 987 5.83 35.78 50.09
N PRO A 988 6.29 35.32 48.88
CA PRO A 988 5.52 35.01 47.67
C PRO A 988 5.74 33.65 46.98
N SER A 989 4.71 33.37 46.18
CA SER A 989 4.57 32.48 45.05
C SER A 989 5.61 32.66 43.93
N THR A 990 6.08 31.55 43.39
CA THR A 990 6.40 31.42 41.96
C THR A 990 5.74 30.17 41.42
N ASN A 991 4.75 30.39 40.55
CA ASN A 991 4.10 29.41 39.70
C ASN A 991 5.11 28.80 38.71
N THR A 992 5.27 27.48 38.75
CA THR A 992 5.66 26.70 37.58
C THR A 992 4.84 25.42 37.58
N SER A 993 3.68 25.50 36.94
CA SER A 993 2.87 24.36 36.54
C SER A 993 3.66 23.50 35.55
N ILE A 994 3.99 22.27 35.93
CA ILE A 994 4.36 21.22 34.98
C ILE A 994 3.04 20.60 34.49
N PRO A 995 2.69 20.70 33.19
CA PRO A 995 1.44 20.14 32.69
C PRO A 995 1.52 18.62 32.58
N SER A 996 0.46 17.96 33.04
CA SER A 996 0.11 16.59 32.72
C SER A 996 0.09 16.36 31.21
N THR A 997 0.94 15.48 30.68
CA THR A 997 0.79 14.96 29.32
C THR A 997 -0.32 13.91 29.29
N ASN A 998 -1.57 14.39 29.19
CA ASN A 998 -2.68 13.60 28.70
C ASN A 998 -2.38 13.19 27.26
N THR A 999 -2.16 11.90 27.04
CA THR A 999 -2.16 11.26 25.72
C THR A 999 -3.58 11.35 25.15
N LYS A 1000 -3.83 12.37 24.33
CA LYS A 1000 -4.95 12.39 23.39
C LYS A 1000 -4.65 11.44 22.21
N PRO A 1001 -5.68 10.81 21.61
CA PRO A 1001 -5.51 10.00 20.41
C PRO A 1001 -4.96 10.85 19.25
N VAL A 1002 -4.17 10.21 18.40
CA VAL A 1002 -3.73 10.77 17.11
C VAL A 1002 -4.97 11.16 16.30
N GLU A 1003 -5.19 12.47 16.13
CA GLU A 1003 -6.19 13.00 15.21
C GLU A 1003 -5.65 12.82 13.79
N GLN A 1004 -6.42 12.14 12.93
CA GLN A 1004 -6.12 11.94 11.52
C GLN A 1004 -5.98 13.28 10.78
N PRO A 1005 -5.26 13.35 9.65
CA PRO A 1005 -5.32 14.52 8.77
C PRO A 1005 -6.78 14.77 8.37
N LYS A 1006 -7.27 15.98 8.64
CA LYS A 1006 -8.56 16.45 8.11
C LYS A 1006 -8.54 16.35 6.57
N PRO A 1007 -9.68 16.02 5.95
CA PRO A 1007 -9.82 16.13 4.50
C PRO A 1007 -9.41 17.54 4.05
N VAL A 1008 -8.69 17.63 2.93
CA VAL A 1008 -8.47 18.89 2.24
C VAL A 1008 -9.85 19.42 1.84
N GLU A 1009 -10.30 20.49 2.49
CA GLU A 1009 -11.43 21.30 2.06
C GLU A 1009 -10.99 22.00 0.77
N GLN A 1010 -11.60 21.64 -0.36
CA GLN A 1010 -11.30 22.25 -1.65
C GLN A 1010 -11.98 23.64 -1.78
N PRO A 1011 -11.46 24.50 -2.68
CA PRO A 1011 -11.94 25.87 -2.88
C PRO A 1011 -13.43 25.90 -3.21
N LYS A 1012 -14.12 26.93 -2.70
CA LYS A 1012 -15.49 27.25 -3.11
C LYS A 1012 -15.58 27.35 -4.64
N PRO A 1013 -16.70 26.94 -5.26
CA PRO A 1013 -16.95 27.21 -6.66
C PRO A 1013 -16.87 28.71 -6.90
N VAL A 1014 -16.06 29.12 -7.87
CA VAL A 1014 -16.23 30.42 -8.51
C VAL A 1014 -17.55 30.29 -9.29
N GLU A 1015 -18.58 31.02 -8.85
CA GLU A 1015 -19.76 31.27 -9.68
C GLU A 1015 -19.28 31.77 -11.04
N GLN A 1016 -19.71 31.10 -12.12
CA GLN A 1016 -19.58 31.61 -13.48
C GLN A 1016 -20.36 32.92 -13.65
#